data_AF-A0A7G9NYQ3-F1
#
_entry.id   AF-A0A7G9NYQ3-F1
#
_cell.length_a   1.000
_cell.length_b   1.000
_cell.length_c   1.000
_cell.angle_alpha   90.00
_cell.angle_beta   90.00
_cell.angle_gamma   90.00
#
_symmetry.space_group_name_H-M   'P 1'
#
loop_
_entity.id
_entity.type
_entity.pdbx_description
1 polymer ?
#
loop_
_entity_poly.entity_id
_entity_poly.type
_entity_poly.pdbx_seq_one_letter_code
_entity_poly.pdbx_strand_id
1 'polypeptide(L)'
;MTRYCLATWFTLTCAAIAFAQTPPATDAAALPQLNYVHKRINELEKQIADRIARLRDADEYTTRALQAEINYRITARQLLRLGAQAKDNGAVAMLYGHTLTNHADDVATMVNRMPQMVKLARDPKEKLTEEQKLAVSRFAAAVADFNNVVADPANELDSADAARVDRYLQKTMGPLVAMAAVMGEPEPVNTWPRRIKADETVIAPPVLTAADLDDLTQRIHAAKISSETKTELVLMVDLLRRGLSEPDLRPRVAGFYDLLDQALVVAEAFSGVTWANAKTTTDFREQLHTAILLVKDPRTRQSGVARFESLSESLDVLNQIGQLEAQAAPIEPLRDLFLISHTLRIEQRDLQTARYLLDYLQRMMGVMLSYRDLLADELPLDLRKVSLAVRSDYQQRELKMLSDLRELAANPSQVDQPEWTDPLNELAEAQALVRRVHMIPRWNAQLQRFKPRPTNGLFRELRDMALRLLDAKTRNEGATALRVFEQQIMMFDPMPLEQAVRTDDSPISRITRGANLLIADQMDRLRGDWASAWASKQDPRPAAQRLISLRRLLIAADMAQHINNLDDAVAKLNRWAGWEVEPGAITPLMNVMPDRIAQACRDAAIGNWDSLDMALEQIDRESALPLMVARLHGELNPALDTLPTGLVGLLSQCVYAPTDDSIAADQRDDLAKICLALMEAAHARRSNDSRQLAEALSYVGTKARAVLAARSGDQ
;
A
#
# COMPACT_ATOMS: atom_id res chain seq x y z
N MET A 1 -2.48 -15.92 -12.83
CA MET A 1 -1.92 -15.25 -11.64
C MET A 1 -2.50 -13.85 -11.40
N THR A 2 -2.59 -12.99 -12.42
CA THR A 2 -3.12 -11.60 -12.30
C THR A 2 -4.57 -11.49 -11.77
N ARG A 3 -5.47 -12.41 -12.16
CA ARG A 3 -6.84 -12.48 -11.59
C ARG A 3 -6.90 -12.98 -10.14
N TYR A 4 -5.88 -13.71 -9.68
CA TYR A 4 -5.79 -14.16 -8.29
C TYR A 4 -5.28 -13.03 -7.38
N CYS A 5 -4.25 -12.28 -7.80
CA CYS A 5 -3.72 -11.16 -7.01
C CYS A 5 -4.73 -10.00 -6.85
N LEU A 6 -5.45 -9.63 -7.92
CA LEU A 6 -6.48 -8.58 -7.85
C LEU A 6 -7.70 -8.99 -7.02
N ALA A 7 -8.12 -10.27 -7.08
CA ALA A 7 -9.23 -10.77 -6.27
C ALA A 7 -8.89 -10.86 -4.78
N THR A 8 -7.68 -11.31 -4.44
CA THR A 8 -7.15 -11.33 -3.06
C THR A 8 -7.02 -9.91 -2.50
N TRP A 9 -6.50 -8.97 -3.29
CA TRP A 9 -6.32 -7.58 -2.87
C TRP A 9 -7.66 -6.83 -2.68
N PHE A 10 -8.62 -7.01 -3.58
CA PHE A 10 -9.97 -6.43 -3.45
C PHE A 10 -10.71 -7.00 -2.23
N THR A 11 -10.53 -8.30 -1.93
CA THR A 11 -11.18 -8.96 -0.79
C THR A 11 -10.57 -8.53 0.55
N LEU A 12 -9.25 -8.40 0.66
CA LEU A 12 -8.56 -7.87 1.84
C LEU A 12 -8.89 -6.39 2.09
N THR A 13 -9.10 -5.61 1.03
CA THR A 13 -9.51 -4.20 1.13
C THR A 13 -10.97 -4.08 1.58
N CYS A 14 -11.87 -4.92 1.04
CA CYS A 14 -13.24 -5.02 1.54
C CYS A 14 -13.32 -5.49 2.99
N ALA A 15 -12.42 -6.39 3.42
CA ALA A 15 -12.27 -6.80 4.81
C ALA A 15 -11.93 -5.58 5.67
N ALA A 16 -10.87 -4.86 5.32
CA ALA A 16 -10.38 -3.71 6.06
C ALA A 16 -11.43 -2.58 6.14
N ILE A 17 -12.21 -2.35 5.08
CA ILE A 17 -13.34 -1.40 5.08
C ILE A 17 -14.47 -1.86 6.01
N ALA A 18 -14.82 -3.14 6.03
CA ALA A 18 -15.82 -3.67 6.97
C ALA A 18 -15.34 -3.54 8.43
N PHE A 19 -14.03 -3.69 8.68
CA PHE A 19 -13.41 -3.47 10.00
C PHE A 19 -13.36 -1.99 10.41
N ALA A 20 -13.18 -1.07 9.46
CA ALA A 20 -13.14 0.37 9.70
C ALA A 20 -14.49 0.96 10.14
N GLN A 21 -15.59 0.23 9.97
CA GLN A 21 -16.92 0.63 10.46
C GLN A 21 -17.12 0.37 11.96
N THR A 22 -16.18 -0.33 12.62
CA THR A 22 -16.17 -0.41 14.09
C THR A 22 -15.65 0.93 14.63
N PRO A 23 -16.39 1.63 15.52
CA PRO A 23 -15.94 2.93 16.01
C PRO A 23 -14.53 2.80 16.61
N PRO A 24 -13.61 3.73 16.28
CA PRO A 24 -12.28 3.70 16.86
C PRO A 24 -12.43 3.74 18.38
N ALA A 25 -11.79 2.82 19.09
CA ALA A 25 -11.67 2.92 20.53
C ALA A 25 -10.98 4.26 20.83
N THR A 26 -11.72 5.18 21.46
CA THR A 26 -11.37 6.61 21.59
C THR A 26 -10.25 6.90 22.57
N ASP A 27 -9.61 5.88 23.14
CA ASP A 27 -8.37 6.06 23.90
C ASP A 27 -7.25 5.32 23.16
N ALA A 28 -6.24 6.08 22.73
CA ALA A 28 -4.96 5.50 22.34
C ALA A 28 -4.41 4.77 23.56
N ALA A 29 -4.65 3.46 23.64
CA ALA A 29 -4.07 2.63 24.67
C ALA A 29 -2.56 2.90 24.67
N ALA A 30 -1.99 3.20 25.85
CA ALA A 30 -0.55 3.31 25.99
C ALA A 30 0.09 1.94 25.73
N LEU A 31 1.33 1.91 25.23
CA LEU A 31 2.07 0.66 25.09
C LEU A 31 2.09 -0.07 26.45
N PRO A 32 1.83 -1.40 26.49
CA PRO A 32 1.83 -2.15 27.74
C PRO A 32 3.19 -2.06 28.44
N GLN A 33 3.22 -2.31 29.75
CA GLN A 33 4.49 -2.32 30.49
C GLN A 33 5.44 -3.34 29.87
N LEU A 34 6.59 -2.90 29.37
CA LEU A 34 7.52 -3.75 28.63
C LEU A 34 8.48 -4.50 29.55
N ASN A 35 7.95 -5.46 30.32
CA ASN A 35 8.77 -6.31 31.20
C ASN A 35 9.81 -7.10 30.40
N TYR A 36 9.47 -7.49 29.17
CA TYR A 36 10.38 -8.14 28.23
C TYR A 36 11.64 -7.30 27.94
N VAL A 37 11.49 -5.99 27.68
CA VAL A 37 12.61 -5.10 27.36
C VAL A 37 13.57 -4.96 28.54
N HIS A 38 13.05 -4.81 29.75
CA HIS A 38 13.88 -4.76 30.97
C HIS A 38 14.69 -6.04 31.15
N LYS A 39 14.09 -7.21 30.91
CA LYS A 39 14.80 -8.49 30.95
C LYS A 39 15.95 -8.54 29.94
N ARG A 40 15.73 -8.06 28.71
CA ARG A 40 16.77 -8.01 27.67
C ARG A 40 17.91 -7.06 28.00
N ILE A 41 17.61 -5.89 28.58
CA ILE A 41 18.65 -4.95 29.06
C ILE A 41 19.55 -5.64 30.10
N ASN A 42 18.97 -6.31 31.09
CA ASN A 42 19.72 -7.01 32.13
C ASN A 42 20.56 -8.17 31.55
N GLU A 43 20.05 -8.88 30.56
CA GLU A 43 20.78 -9.93 29.85
C GLU A 43 22.01 -9.37 29.13
N LEU A 44 21.85 -8.28 28.39
CA LEU A 44 22.96 -7.60 27.71
C LEU A 44 24.00 -7.08 28.70
N GLU A 45 23.58 -6.51 29.83
CA GLU A 45 24.50 -6.06 30.88
C GLU A 45 25.37 -7.19 31.43
N LYS A 46 24.76 -8.35 31.67
CA LYS A 46 25.49 -9.54 32.09
C LYS A 46 26.48 -9.99 31.01
N GLN A 47 26.04 -10.09 29.75
CA GLN A 47 26.91 -10.48 28.64
C GLN A 47 28.09 -9.51 28.46
N ILE A 48 27.85 -8.20 28.59
CA ILE A 48 28.89 -7.16 28.53
C ILE A 48 29.89 -7.36 29.67
N ALA A 49 29.43 -7.54 30.90
CA ALA A 49 30.31 -7.78 32.05
C ALA A 49 31.17 -9.05 31.87
N ASP A 50 30.57 -10.13 31.39
CA ASP A 50 31.26 -11.40 31.10
C ASP A 50 32.34 -11.22 30.02
N ARG A 51 32.11 -10.37 29.01
CA ARG A 51 33.11 -10.08 27.97
C ARG A 51 34.20 -9.13 28.43
N ILE A 52 33.88 -8.12 29.25
CA ILE A 52 34.89 -7.25 29.88
C ILE A 52 35.85 -8.08 30.74
N ALA A 53 35.34 -9.08 31.47
CA ALA A 53 36.20 -9.97 32.26
C ALA A 53 37.22 -10.73 31.38
N ARG A 54 36.84 -11.13 30.16
CA ARG A 54 37.72 -11.82 29.20
C ARG A 54 38.78 -10.92 28.56
N LEU A 55 38.61 -9.60 28.57
CA LEU A 55 39.60 -8.68 28.00
C LEU A 55 40.96 -8.71 28.73
N ARG A 56 40.97 -9.09 30.02
CA ARG A 56 42.17 -9.04 30.88
C ARG A 56 43.30 -9.95 30.41
N ASP A 57 42.95 -11.08 29.82
CA ASP A 57 43.88 -12.14 29.44
C ASP A 57 44.03 -12.29 27.91
N ALA A 58 43.43 -11.38 27.14
CA ALA A 58 43.39 -11.44 25.68
C ALA A 58 44.65 -10.82 25.04
N ASP A 59 45.11 -11.39 23.92
CA ASP A 59 46.10 -10.74 23.05
C ASP A 59 45.50 -9.52 22.34
N GLU A 60 46.34 -8.65 21.77
CA GLU A 60 45.91 -7.39 21.13
C GLU A 60 44.74 -7.53 20.14
N TYR A 61 44.74 -8.56 19.30
CA TYR A 61 43.70 -8.74 18.28
C TYR A 61 42.45 -9.36 18.88
N THR A 62 42.60 -10.28 19.81
CA THR A 62 41.49 -10.81 20.60
C THR A 62 40.84 -9.69 21.43
N THR A 63 41.62 -8.75 21.99
CA THR A 63 41.12 -7.54 22.67
C THR A 63 40.28 -6.67 21.74
N ARG A 64 40.77 -6.37 20.53
CA ARG A 64 40.02 -5.57 19.55
C ARG A 64 38.73 -6.24 19.10
N ALA A 65 38.74 -7.57 18.91
CA ALA A 65 37.56 -8.35 18.57
C ALA A 65 36.52 -8.34 19.70
N LEU A 66 36.96 -8.62 20.93
CA LEU A 66 36.11 -8.57 22.12
C LEU A 66 35.56 -7.16 22.36
N GLN A 67 36.35 -6.12 22.11
CA GLN A 67 35.88 -4.73 22.22
C GLN A 67 34.74 -4.44 21.23
N ALA A 68 34.84 -4.95 20.00
CA ALA A 68 33.77 -4.82 19.00
C ALA A 68 32.52 -5.60 19.41
N GLU A 69 32.65 -6.81 19.97
CA GLU A 69 31.50 -7.52 20.56
C GLU A 69 30.82 -6.73 21.69
N ILE A 70 31.62 -6.10 22.55
CA ILE A 70 31.13 -5.28 23.67
C ILE A 70 30.41 -4.04 23.13
N ASN A 71 31.01 -3.33 22.18
CA ASN A 71 30.46 -2.12 21.58
C ASN A 71 29.14 -2.37 20.84
N TYR A 72 29.04 -3.50 20.13
CA TYR A 72 27.79 -3.93 19.50
C TYR A 72 26.68 -4.16 20.54
N ARG A 73 26.97 -4.86 21.64
CA ARG A 73 26.00 -5.09 22.74
C ARG A 73 25.66 -3.81 23.50
N ILE A 74 26.61 -2.89 23.67
CA ILE A 74 26.37 -1.56 24.24
C ILE A 74 25.37 -0.79 23.38
N THR A 75 25.54 -0.82 22.05
CA THR A 75 24.63 -0.19 21.10
C THR A 75 23.20 -0.75 21.21
N ALA A 76 23.06 -2.08 21.19
CA ALA A 76 21.77 -2.74 21.39
C ALA A 76 21.11 -2.33 22.72
N ARG A 77 21.86 -2.34 23.83
CA ARG A 77 21.38 -1.96 25.16
C ARG A 77 20.93 -0.49 25.22
N GLN A 78 21.67 0.43 24.59
CA GLN A 78 21.34 1.85 24.60
C GLN A 78 20.07 2.15 23.82
N LEU A 79 19.86 1.51 22.67
CA LEU A 79 18.62 1.62 21.90
C LEU A 79 17.40 1.12 22.70
N LEU A 80 17.55 -0.01 23.40
CA LEU A 80 16.51 -0.52 24.31
C LEU A 80 16.21 0.46 25.45
N ARG A 81 17.24 1.03 26.09
CA ARG A 81 17.08 2.00 27.19
C ARG A 81 16.46 3.32 26.73
N LEU A 82 16.95 3.87 25.63
CA LEU A 82 16.45 5.11 25.02
C LEU A 82 14.96 4.96 24.71
N GLY A 83 14.59 3.86 24.05
CA GLY A 83 13.22 3.62 23.69
C GLY A 83 12.31 3.37 24.91
N ALA A 84 12.79 2.62 25.92
CA ALA A 84 12.05 2.42 27.17
C ALA A 84 11.80 3.74 27.94
N GLN A 85 12.76 4.68 27.92
CA GLN A 85 12.62 6.00 28.52
C GLN A 85 11.65 6.90 27.74
N ALA A 86 11.66 6.82 26.40
CA ALA A 86 10.80 7.60 25.52
C ALA A 86 9.36 7.05 25.39
N LYS A 87 9.07 5.87 25.95
CA LYS A 87 7.75 5.21 25.95
C LYS A 87 7.22 5.04 24.52
N ASP A 88 6.05 5.59 24.21
CA ASP A 88 5.38 5.45 22.91
C ASP A 88 6.21 6.03 21.76
N ASN A 89 7.03 7.06 21.99
CA ASN A 89 7.89 7.63 20.94
C ASN A 89 9.20 6.84 20.74
N GLY A 90 9.41 5.79 21.55
CA GLY A 90 10.63 4.99 21.58
C GLY A 90 10.56 3.65 20.88
N ALA A 91 9.43 3.32 20.22
CA ALA A 91 9.18 1.99 19.70
C ALA A 91 10.21 1.55 18.64
N VAL A 92 10.57 2.42 17.71
CA VAL A 92 11.57 2.14 16.67
C VAL A 92 12.94 1.86 17.29
N ALA A 93 13.37 2.65 18.28
CA ALA A 93 14.62 2.41 19.00
C ALA A 93 14.60 1.05 19.71
N MET A 94 13.51 0.70 20.39
CA MET A 94 13.40 -0.61 21.05
C MET A 94 13.40 -1.77 20.06
N LEU A 95 12.73 -1.62 18.91
CA LEU A 95 12.71 -2.64 17.86
C LEU A 95 14.13 -2.93 17.37
N TYR A 96 14.91 -1.90 17.01
CA TYR A 96 16.30 -2.10 16.60
C TYR A 96 17.18 -2.64 17.72
N GLY A 97 17.01 -2.16 18.96
CA GLY A 97 17.70 -2.71 20.11
C GLY A 97 17.43 -4.21 20.28
N HIS A 98 16.21 -4.64 20.02
CA HIS A 98 15.83 -6.05 20.01
C HIS A 98 16.45 -6.82 18.84
N THR A 99 16.34 -6.33 17.60
CA THR A 99 16.95 -6.93 16.42
C THR A 99 18.46 -7.13 16.62
N LEU A 100 19.17 -6.09 17.08
CA LEU A 100 20.61 -6.20 17.35
C LEU A 100 20.91 -7.26 18.42
N THR A 101 20.07 -7.36 19.46
CA THR A 101 20.21 -8.39 20.51
C THR A 101 20.09 -9.80 19.95
N ASN A 102 19.15 -10.04 19.04
CA ASN A 102 18.93 -11.36 18.41
C ASN A 102 20.13 -11.80 17.56
N HIS A 103 20.86 -10.84 16.97
CA HIS A 103 21.99 -11.11 16.09
C HIS A 103 23.38 -10.89 16.74
N ALA A 104 23.45 -10.78 18.07
CA ALA A 104 24.71 -10.53 18.76
C ALA A 104 25.74 -11.65 18.61
N ASP A 105 25.29 -12.88 18.35
CA ASP A 105 26.17 -14.03 18.13
C ASP A 105 26.65 -14.15 16.67
N ASP A 106 25.86 -13.69 15.70
CA ASP A 106 26.27 -13.60 14.29
C ASP A 106 27.43 -12.61 14.13
N VAL A 107 27.30 -11.44 14.77
CA VAL A 107 28.36 -10.41 14.77
C VAL A 107 29.59 -10.88 15.54
N ALA A 108 29.40 -11.55 16.69
CA ALA A 108 30.52 -12.15 17.41
C ALA A 108 31.26 -13.17 16.55
N THR A 109 30.54 -14.01 15.80
CA THR A 109 31.13 -15.00 14.88
C THR A 109 31.95 -14.33 13.77
N MET A 110 31.46 -13.24 13.18
CA MET A 110 32.21 -12.46 12.19
C MET A 110 33.50 -11.88 12.79
N VAL A 111 33.37 -11.14 13.90
CA VAL A 111 34.47 -10.38 14.49
C VAL A 111 35.57 -11.30 15.07
N ASN A 112 35.19 -12.46 15.61
CA ASN A 112 36.13 -13.46 16.14
C ASN A 112 36.97 -14.17 15.06
N ARG A 113 36.70 -13.94 13.77
CA ARG A 113 37.62 -14.39 12.71
C ARG A 113 38.89 -13.54 12.66
N MET A 114 38.88 -12.31 13.17
CA MET A 114 40.03 -11.40 13.09
C MET A 114 41.31 -11.96 13.73
N PRO A 115 41.31 -12.49 14.98
CA PRO A 115 42.55 -13.00 15.57
C PRO A 115 43.13 -14.16 14.75
N GLN A 116 42.28 -15.01 14.18
CA GLN A 116 42.70 -16.11 13.31
C GLN A 116 43.30 -15.60 11.99
N MET A 117 42.60 -14.67 11.33
CA MET A 117 43.06 -14.04 10.08
C MET A 117 44.41 -13.33 10.24
N VAL A 118 44.59 -12.61 11.35
CA VAL A 118 45.84 -11.91 11.62
C VAL A 118 46.96 -12.86 12.01
N LYS A 119 46.66 -13.92 12.78
CA LYS A 119 47.63 -14.95 13.12
C LYS A 119 48.15 -15.67 11.87
N LEU A 120 47.27 -16.02 10.93
CA LEU A 120 47.64 -16.58 9.63
C LEU A 120 48.52 -15.60 8.84
N ALA A 121 48.18 -14.32 8.82
CA ALA A 121 48.98 -13.30 8.12
C ALA A 121 50.37 -13.04 8.73
N ARG A 122 50.56 -13.36 10.01
CA ARG A 122 51.84 -13.23 10.72
C ARG A 122 52.66 -14.50 10.75
N ASP A 123 52.11 -15.66 10.35
CA ASP A 123 52.86 -16.91 10.34
C ASP A 123 53.83 -16.92 9.15
N PRO A 124 55.16 -16.95 9.38
CA PRO A 124 56.15 -16.95 8.30
C PRO A 124 56.08 -18.21 7.42
N LYS A 125 55.37 -19.26 7.85
CA LYS A 125 55.17 -20.49 7.08
C LYS A 125 54.00 -20.40 6.10
N GLU A 126 53.05 -19.51 6.34
CA GLU A 126 51.87 -19.29 5.48
C GLU A 126 52.21 -18.27 4.38
N LYS A 127 52.16 -18.70 3.12
CA LYS A 127 52.33 -17.81 1.97
C LYS A 127 50.98 -17.22 1.56
N LEU A 128 50.53 -16.18 2.26
CA LEU A 128 49.38 -15.40 1.84
C LEU A 128 49.69 -14.59 0.57
N THR A 129 48.72 -14.52 -0.33
CA THR A 129 48.72 -13.59 -1.47
C THR A 129 48.65 -12.13 -0.98
N GLU A 130 49.09 -11.17 -1.81
CA GLU A 130 48.96 -9.74 -1.48
C GLU A 130 47.51 -9.31 -1.30
N GLU A 131 46.58 -9.93 -2.04
CA GLU A 131 45.15 -9.72 -1.89
C GLU A 131 44.64 -10.17 -0.51
N GLN A 132 45.09 -11.34 -0.03
CA GLN A 132 44.74 -11.83 1.31
C GLN A 132 45.32 -10.93 2.41
N LYS A 133 46.57 -10.46 2.28
CA LYS A 133 47.16 -9.51 3.24
C LYS A 133 46.37 -8.20 3.29
N LEU A 134 45.98 -7.69 2.12
CA LEU A 134 45.16 -6.48 2.01
C LEU A 134 43.79 -6.68 2.65
N ALA A 135 43.15 -7.83 2.43
CA ALA A 135 41.89 -8.20 3.07
C ALA A 135 42.01 -8.20 4.61
N VAL A 136 43.04 -8.86 5.16
CA VAL A 136 43.30 -8.87 6.61
C VAL A 136 43.49 -7.45 7.16
N SER A 137 44.25 -6.61 6.46
CA SER A 137 44.44 -5.21 6.85
C SER A 137 43.15 -4.40 6.82
N ARG A 138 42.31 -4.57 5.79
CA ARG A 138 41.00 -3.91 5.67
C ARG A 138 40.04 -4.37 6.76
N PHE A 139 40.01 -5.67 7.07
CA PHE A 139 39.21 -6.21 8.16
C PHE A 139 39.60 -5.59 9.51
N ALA A 140 40.90 -5.58 9.82
CA ALA A 140 41.41 -5.03 11.08
C ALA A 140 41.16 -3.51 11.20
N ALA A 141 41.25 -2.77 10.09
CA ALA A 141 40.91 -1.36 10.03
C ALA A 141 39.42 -1.12 10.31
N ALA A 142 38.53 -1.88 9.65
CA ALA A 142 37.10 -1.79 9.88
C ALA A 142 36.72 -2.10 11.33
N VAL A 143 37.36 -3.08 11.98
CA VAL A 143 37.15 -3.39 13.42
C VAL A 143 37.58 -2.21 14.30
N ALA A 144 38.71 -1.58 13.98
CA ALA A 144 39.16 -0.39 14.69
C ALA A 144 38.18 0.78 14.50
N ASP A 145 37.72 1.01 13.28
CA ASP A 145 36.74 2.06 12.95
C ASP A 145 35.43 1.85 13.69
N PHE A 146 34.90 0.62 13.72
CA PHE A 146 33.71 0.28 14.51
C PHE A 146 33.91 0.62 15.98
N ASN A 147 35.05 0.24 16.56
CA ASN A 147 35.35 0.52 17.96
C ASN A 147 35.48 2.00 18.28
N ASN A 148 36.00 2.79 17.34
CA ASN A 148 36.15 4.23 17.49
C ASN A 148 34.80 4.96 17.36
N VAL A 149 33.96 4.54 16.42
CA VAL A 149 32.64 5.16 16.17
C VAL A 149 31.69 4.97 17.36
N VAL A 150 31.76 3.83 18.05
CA VAL A 150 30.86 3.48 19.17
C VAL A 150 31.42 3.94 20.53
N ALA A 151 32.54 4.67 20.57
CA ALA A 151 33.21 5.03 21.83
C ALA A 151 32.36 5.93 22.75
N ASP A 152 31.39 6.68 22.21
CA ASP A 152 30.48 7.51 23.01
C ASP A 152 29.06 7.62 22.43
N PRO A 153 28.23 6.58 22.59
CA PRO A 153 26.90 6.58 21.98
C PRO A 153 25.90 7.48 22.71
N ALA A 154 26.17 7.80 23.98
CA ALA A 154 25.25 8.56 24.82
C ALA A 154 25.12 10.02 24.34
N ASN A 155 26.15 10.54 23.69
CA ASN A 155 26.15 11.90 23.14
C ASN A 155 25.44 12.01 21.78
N GLU A 156 25.26 10.89 21.06
CA GLU A 156 24.63 10.89 19.72
C GLU A 156 23.18 10.40 19.72
N LEU A 157 22.78 9.62 20.73
CA LEU A 157 21.42 9.10 20.95
C LEU A 157 20.70 9.87 22.09
N ASP A 158 20.52 11.18 21.91
CA ASP A 158 19.81 12.06 22.86
C ASP A 158 18.29 12.03 22.70
N SER A 159 17.79 11.46 21.61
CA SER A 159 16.38 11.46 21.23
C SER A 159 15.99 10.14 20.57
N ALA A 160 14.79 9.66 20.90
CA ALA A 160 14.21 8.45 20.33
C ALA A 160 13.54 8.66 18.97
N ASP A 161 13.68 9.86 18.38
CA ASP A 161 13.24 10.17 17.02
C ASP A 161 13.78 9.15 16.00
N ALA A 162 12.89 8.57 15.20
CA ALA A 162 13.24 7.47 14.29
C ALA A 162 14.33 7.87 13.29
N ALA A 163 14.30 9.08 12.74
CA ALA A 163 15.30 9.55 11.78
C ALA A 163 16.68 9.78 12.44
N ARG A 164 16.72 10.14 13.73
CA ARG A 164 17.98 10.17 14.50
C ARG A 164 18.53 8.77 14.76
N VAL A 165 17.67 7.83 15.15
CA VAL A 165 18.03 6.42 15.35
C VAL A 165 18.62 5.83 14.06
N ASP A 166 17.99 6.08 12.91
CA ASP A 166 18.48 5.60 11.61
C ASP A 166 19.86 6.15 11.27
N ARG A 167 20.09 7.46 11.43
CA ARG A 167 21.40 8.07 11.17
C ARG A 167 22.47 7.51 12.09
N TYR A 168 22.13 7.28 13.36
CA TYR A 168 23.04 6.66 14.31
C TYR A 168 23.39 5.23 13.89
N LEU A 169 22.40 4.42 13.48
CA LEU A 169 22.63 3.05 13.00
C LEU A 169 23.45 3.01 11.70
N GLN A 170 23.15 3.88 10.74
CA GLN A 170 23.93 4.01 9.50
C GLN A 170 25.41 4.26 9.78
N LYS A 171 25.69 5.22 10.67
CA LYS A 171 27.06 5.57 11.07
C LYS A 171 27.75 4.43 11.80
N THR A 172 27.07 3.81 12.77
CA THR A 172 27.66 2.77 13.62
C THR A 172 27.81 1.42 12.93
N MET A 173 26.89 1.05 12.04
CA MET A 173 26.90 -0.24 11.35
C MET A 173 27.70 -0.22 10.04
N GLY A 174 28.00 0.96 9.48
CA GLY A 174 28.83 1.10 8.27
C GLY A 174 30.16 0.33 8.32
N PRO A 175 30.95 0.40 9.40
CA PRO A 175 32.16 -0.40 9.55
C PRO A 175 31.91 -1.93 9.53
N LEU A 176 30.77 -2.42 10.04
CA LEU A 176 30.42 -3.84 9.97
C LEU A 176 30.09 -4.28 8.53
N VAL A 177 29.51 -3.39 7.72
CA VAL A 177 29.33 -3.63 6.27
C VAL A 177 30.67 -3.82 5.58
N ALA A 178 31.67 -2.98 5.91
CA ALA A 178 33.02 -3.12 5.38
C ALA A 178 33.67 -4.44 5.81
N MET A 179 33.46 -4.90 7.05
CA MET A 179 33.93 -6.22 7.51
C MET A 179 33.29 -7.36 6.72
N ALA A 180 31.97 -7.32 6.52
CA ALA A 180 31.24 -8.34 5.78
C ALA A 180 31.72 -8.42 4.32
N ALA A 181 31.91 -7.28 3.65
CA ALA A 181 32.43 -7.22 2.29
C ALA A 181 33.82 -7.86 2.16
N VAL A 182 34.71 -7.67 3.16
CA VAL A 182 36.03 -8.33 3.18
C VAL A 182 35.93 -9.86 3.33
N MET A 183 34.87 -10.36 3.96
CA MET A 183 34.61 -11.79 4.05
C MET A 183 33.94 -12.39 2.80
N GLY A 184 33.71 -11.59 1.76
CA GLY A 184 33.04 -12.02 0.54
C GLY A 184 31.52 -12.12 0.68
N GLU A 185 30.95 -11.52 1.73
CA GLU A 185 29.49 -11.39 1.85
C GLU A 185 28.96 -10.39 0.80
N PRO A 186 27.75 -10.60 0.26
CA PRO A 186 27.13 -9.67 -0.67
C PRO A 186 26.87 -8.30 -0.01
N GLU A 187 26.83 -7.25 -0.84
CA GLU A 187 26.53 -5.90 -0.38
C GLU A 187 25.10 -5.83 0.20
N PRO A 188 24.90 -5.16 1.34
CA PRO A 188 23.56 -4.91 1.88
C PRO A 188 22.68 -4.17 0.88
N VAL A 189 21.42 -4.60 0.75
CA VAL A 189 20.44 -3.99 -0.14
C VAL A 189 19.36 -3.27 0.66
N ASN A 190 18.66 -2.30 0.04
CA ASN A 190 17.59 -1.60 0.73
C ASN A 190 16.43 -2.55 1.05
N THR A 191 16.08 -2.66 2.33
CA THR A 191 14.98 -3.51 2.82
C THR A 191 13.62 -2.82 2.76
N TRP A 192 13.55 -1.54 2.42
CA TRP A 192 12.30 -0.78 2.28
C TRP A 192 11.84 -0.75 0.81
N PRO A 193 10.96 -1.67 0.39
CA PRO A 193 10.43 -1.65 -0.97
C PRO A 193 9.58 -0.39 -1.20
N ARG A 194 9.60 0.11 -2.44
CA ARG A 194 8.83 1.28 -2.86
C ARG A 194 7.36 0.93 -3.07
N ARG A 195 6.47 1.89 -2.86
CA ARG A 195 5.04 1.78 -3.21
C ARG A 195 4.94 1.59 -4.73
N ILE A 196 4.56 0.40 -5.15
CA ILE A 196 4.19 0.11 -6.55
C ILE A 196 2.84 0.81 -6.78
N LYS A 197 2.75 1.74 -7.73
CA LYS A 197 1.47 2.40 -8.05
C LYS A 197 0.51 1.35 -8.62
N ALA A 198 -0.78 1.40 -8.28
CA ALA A 198 -1.75 0.33 -8.61
C ALA A 198 -1.86 0.00 -10.11
N ASP A 199 -1.45 0.92 -11.00
CA ASP A 199 -1.40 0.71 -12.44
C ASP A 199 -0.16 -0.07 -12.93
N GLU A 200 0.88 -0.18 -12.10
CA GLU A 200 2.04 -1.05 -12.35
C GLU A 200 1.69 -2.48 -11.93
N THR A 201 0.71 -3.11 -12.59
CA THR A 201 0.58 -4.56 -12.49
C THR A 201 1.91 -5.17 -12.91
N VAL A 202 2.51 -5.99 -12.04
CA VAL A 202 3.74 -6.76 -12.29
C VAL A 202 3.45 -7.85 -13.33
N ILE A 203 3.08 -7.43 -14.53
CA ILE A 203 3.37 -8.15 -15.76
C ILE A 203 4.88 -8.02 -15.85
N ALA A 204 5.58 -9.15 -16.02
CA ALA A 204 7.01 -9.08 -16.33
C ALA A 204 7.16 -8.03 -17.44
N PRO A 205 7.91 -6.93 -17.20
CA PRO A 205 7.88 -5.79 -18.09
C PRO A 205 8.18 -6.33 -19.50
N PRO A 206 7.39 -5.93 -20.51
CA PRO A 206 7.59 -6.43 -21.86
C PRO A 206 9.08 -6.31 -22.19
N VAL A 207 9.67 -7.39 -22.69
CA VAL A 207 11.10 -7.44 -22.95
C VAL A 207 11.38 -6.38 -24.02
N LEU A 208 11.93 -5.24 -23.58
CA LEU A 208 12.25 -4.14 -24.46
C LEU A 208 13.20 -4.62 -25.55
N THR A 209 12.85 -4.34 -26.81
CA THR A 209 13.60 -4.75 -27.98
C THR A 209 14.25 -3.54 -28.66
N ALA A 210 15.19 -3.81 -29.57
CA ALA A 210 15.76 -2.74 -30.40
C ALA A 210 14.69 -2.07 -31.29
N ALA A 211 13.67 -2.81 -31.71
CA ALA A 211 12.57 -2.31 -32.53
C ALA A 211 11.72 -1.27 -31.77
N ASP A 212 11.51 -1.46 -30.46
CA ASP A 212 10.80 -0.48 -29.62
C ASP A 212 11.56 0.85 -29.54
N LEU A 213 12.89 0.79 -29.46
CA LEU A 213 13.74 2.00 -29.49
C LEU A 213 13.77 2.67 -30.87
N ASP A 214 13.66 1.90 -31.95
CA ASP A 214 13.54 2.44 -33.31
C ASP A 214 12.19 3.15 -33.51
N ASP A 215 11.08 2.56 -33.04
CA ASP A 215 9.76 3.20 -33.03
C ASP A 215 9.78 4.51 -32.23
N LEU A 216 10.36 4.47 -31.02
CA LEU A 216 10.50 5.66 -30.19
C LEU A 216 11.30 6.76 -30.90
N THR A 217 12.39 6.41 -31.58
CA THR A 217 13.20 7.36 -32.38
C THR A 217 12.38 7.97 -33.51
N GLN A 218 11.60 7.16 -34.24
CA GLN A 218 10.72 7.63 -35.31
C GLN A 218 9.66 8.61 -34.78
N ARG A 219 9.07 8.30 -33.61
CA ARG A 219 8.10 9.18 -32.93
C ARG A 219 8.73 10.48 -32.47
N ILE A 220 9.95 10.46 -31.91
CA ILE A 220 10.71 11.69 -31.56
C ILE A 220 10.89 12.59 -32.80
N HIS A 221 11.24 12.01 -33.94
CA HIS A 221 11.41 12.78 -35.18
C HIS A 221 10.08 13.36 -35.69
N ALA A 222 8.97 12.63 -35.59
CA ALA A 222 7.64 13.07 -35.98
C ALA A 222 7.02 14.11 -35.02
N ALA A 223 7.40 14.09 -33.74
CA ALA A 223 6.82 14.94 -32.70
C ALA A 223 7.01 16.45 -33.00
N LYS A 224 6.01 17.26 -32.66
CA LYS A 224 6.03 18.73 -32.83
C LYS A 224 6.70 19.45 -31.64
N ILE A 225 7.90 19.01 -31.29
CA ILE A 225 8.77 19.56 -30.23
C ILE A 225 9.97 20.31 -30.82
N SER A 226 10.69 21.08 -30.00
CA SER A 226 11.85 21.86 -30.46
C SER A 226 12.99 20.97 -30.96
N SER A 227 13.82 21.48 -31.87
CA SER A 227 15.00 20.78 -32.40
C SER A 227 15.97 20.35 -31.30
N GLU A 228 16.15 21.20 -30.29
CA GLU A 228 17.01 20.95 -29.13
C GLU A 228 16.47 19.77 -28.34
N THR A 229 15.16 19.76 -28.08
CA THR A 229 14.49 18.66 -27.36
C THR A 229 14.57 17.35 -28.14
N LYS A 230 14.38 17.37 -29.47
CA LYS A 230 14.56 16.17 -30.30
C LYS A 230 15.98 15.62 -30.19
N THR A 231 16.98 16.50 -30.26
CA THR A 231 18.39 16.11 -30.17
C THR A 231 18.68 15.44 -28.84
N GLU A 232 18.20 16.00 -27.73
CA GLU A 232 18.39 15.43 -26.40
C GLU A 232 17.69 14.08 -26.22
N LEU A 233 16.45 13.94 -26.70
CA LEU A 233 15.72 12.67 -26.65
C LEU A 233 16.41 11.58 -27.48
N VAL A 234 16.85 11.88 -28.70
CA VAL A 234 17.58 10.92 -29.55
C VAL A 234 18.88 10.47 -28.87
N LEU A 235 19.63 11.40 -28.25
CA LEU A 235 20.82 11.06 -27.47
C LEU A 235 20.51 10.12 -26.29
N MET A 236 19.38 10.33 -25.60
CA MET A 236 18.96 9.43 -24.53
C MET A 236 18.59 8.04 -25.08
N VAL A 237 17.85 7.96 -26.19
CA VAL A 237 17.52 6.67 -26.84
C VAL A 237 18.77 5.91 -27.28
N ASP A 238 19.80 6.61 -27.80
CA ASP A 238 21.08 6.00 -28.12
C ASP A 238 21.80 5.44 -26.87
N LEU A 239 21.68 6.09 -25.71
CA LEU A 239 22.18 5.56 -24.44
C LEU A 239 21.40 4.32 -24.00
N LEU A 240 20.07 4.32 -24.15
CA LEU A 240 19.21 3.17 -23.85
C LEU A 240 19.57 1.98 -24.74
N ARG A 241 19.85 2.22 -26.02
CA ARG A 241 20.27 1.18 -26.98
C ARG A 241 21.58 0.51 -26.55
N ARG A 242 22.54 1.27 -26.03
CA ARG A 242 23.79 0.73 -25.46
C ARG A 242 23.56 -0.01 -24.14
N GLY A 243 22.65 0.48 -23.30
CA GLY A 243 22.27 -0.21 -22.07
C GLY A 243 21.57 -1.54 -22.33
N LEU A 244 20.80 -1.66 -23.42
CA LEU A 244 20.03 -2.86 -23.74
C LEU A 244 20.91 -4.08 -24.05
N SER A 245 22.13 -3.87 -24.56
CA SER A 245 23.11 -4.95 -24.78
C SER A 245 23.69 -5.51 -23.47
N GLU A 246 23.57 -4.79 -22.35
CA GLU A 246 24.07 -5.21 -21.04
C GLU A 246 22.93 -5.83 -20.20
N PRO A 247 22.96 -7.15 -19.91
CA PRO A 247 21.87 -7.82 -19.19
C PRO A 247 21.49 -7.16 -17.87
N ASP A 248 22.47 -6.70 -17.09
CA ASP A 248 22.27 -6.10 -15.76
C ASP A 248 21.60 -4.71 -15.81
N LEU A 249 21.65 -4.04 -16.96
CA LEU A 249 21.07 -2.70 -17.14
C LEU A 249 19.65 -2.75 -17.70
N ARG A 250 19.18 -3.88 -18.23
CA ARG A 250 17.87 -3.99 -18.89
C ARG A 250 16.69 -3.47 -18.06
N PRO A 251 16.57 -3.77 -16.74
CA PRO A 251 15.47 -3.23 -15.93
C PRO A 251 15.49 -1.70 -15.85
N ARG A 252 16.69 -1.10 -15.76
CA ARG A 252 16.85 0.36 -15.74
C ARG A 252 16.52 0.96 -17.10
N VAL A 253 16.94 0.31 -18.19
CA VAL A 253 16.65 0.74 -19.56
C VAL A 253 15.14 0.75 -19.81
N ALA A 254 14.41 -0.27 -19.37
CA ALA A 254 12.95 -0.32 -19.46
C ALA A 254 12.30 0.88 -18.75
N GLY A 255 12.66 1.14 -17.49
CA GLY A 255 12.11 2.29 -16.75
C GLY A 255 12.40 3.65 -17.39
N PHE A 256 13.56 3.83 -18.05
CA PHE A 256 13.82 5.05 -18.82
C PHE A 256 13.06 5.10 -20.14
N TYR A 257 12.89 3.97 -20.82
CA TYR A 257 12.08 3.89 -22.02
C TYR A 257 10.65 4.37 -21.74
N ASP A 258 10.02 3.84 -20.69
CA ASP A 258 8.65 4.19 -20.30
C ASP A 258 8.52 5.70 -20.04
N LEU A 259 9.51 6.28 -19.37
CA LEU A 259 9.56 7.73 -19.10
C LEU A 259 9.71 8.56 -20.38
N LEU A 260 10.54 8.14 -21.33
CA LEU A 260 10.70 8.83 -22.62
C LEU A 260 9.47 8.68 -23.52
N ASP A 261 8.85 7.50 -23.52
CA ASP A 261 7.61 7.26 -24.24
C ASP A 261 6.48 8.15 -23.70
N GLN A 262 6.29 8.16 -22.39
CA GLN A 262 5.33 9.03 -21.71
C GLN A 262 5.58 10.50 -22.06
N ALA A 263 6.83 10.96 -22.04
CA ALA A 263 7.21 12.32 -22.43
C ALA A 263 6.75 12.68 -23.85
N LEU A 264 6.87 11.74 -24.80
CA LEU A 264 6.40 11.93 -26.17
C LEU A 264 4.88 11.93 -26.28
N VAL A 265 4.19 11.03 -25.59
CA VAL A 265 2.71 11.02 -25.56
C VAL A 265 2.18 12.36 -25.06
N VAL A 266 2.77 12.90 -23.99
CA VAL A 266 2.42 14.23 -23.48
C VAL A 266 2.67 15.29 -24.55
N ALA A 267 3.84 15.28 -25.20
CA ALA A 267 4.19 16.25 -26.24
C ALA A 267 3.25 16.19 -27.46
N GLU A 268 2.87 14.99 -27.90
CA GLU A 268 1.95 14.74 -29.00
C GLU A 268 0.55 15.27 -28.66
N ALA A 269 0.03 14.95 -27.48
CA ALA A 269 -1.27 15.44 -27.01
C ALA A 269 -1.33 16.97 -26.96
N PHE A 270 -0.33 17.62 -26.36
CA PHE A 270 -0.24 19.08 -26.32
C PHE A 270 -0.11 19.70 -27.71
N SER A 271 0.55 19.02 -28.66
CA SER A 271 0.65 19.51 -30.02
C SER A 271 -0.68 19.46 -30.80
N GLY A 272 -1.63 18.64 -30.33
CA GLY A 272 -3.00 18.58 -30.82
C GLY A 272 -3.91 19.65 -30.21
N VAL A 273 -3.49 20.32 -29.14
CA VAL A 273 -4.27 21.36 -28.46
C VAL A 273 -4.27 22.65 -29.29
N THR A 274 -5.42 22.98 -29.90
CA THR A 274 -5.60 24.17 -30.76
C THR A 274 -6.05 25.42 -29.99
N TRP A 275 -6.53 25.24 -28.76
CA TRP A 275 -7.11 26.31 -27.93
C TRP A 275 -6.11 26.92 -26.93
N ALA A 276 -4.94 26.32 -26.74
CA ALA A 276 -3.89 26.90 -25.93
C ALA A 276 -3.26 28.11 -26.65
N ASN A 277 -2.99 29.19 -25.90
CA ASN A 277 -2.31 30.34 -26.46
C ASN A 277 -0.81 30.05 -26.67
N ALA A 278 -0.16 30.87 -27.50
CA ALA A 278 1.25 30.68 -27.87
C ALA A 278 2.21 30.68 -26.66
N LYS A 279 1.87 31.45 -25.60
CA LYS A 279 2.67 31.48 -24.36
C LYS A 279 2.61 30.13 -23.66
N THR A 280 1.41 29.59 -23.40
CA THR A 280 1.23 28.28 -22.77
C THR A 280 1.91 27.16 -23.56
N THR A 281 1.79 27.16 -24.90
CA THR A 281 2.48 26.17 -25.73
C THR A 281 4.01 26.27 -25.62
N THR A 282 4.53 27.49 -25.46
CA THR A 282 5.98 27.73 -25.28
C THR A 282 6.43 27.28 -23.90
N ASP A 283 5.72 27.69 -22.84
CA ASP A 283 6.02 27.32 -21.46
C ASP A 283 6.01 25.80 -21.28
N PHE A 284 5.03 25.11 -21.87
CA PHE A 284 4.96 23.65 -21.84
C PHE A 284 6.17 23.00 -22.52
N ARG A 285 6.56 23.47 -23.71
CA ARG A 285 7.75 22.95 -24.42
C ARG A 285 9.02 23.17 -23.62
N GLU A 286 9.13 24.30 -22.94
CA GLU A 286 10.26 24.61 -22.05
C GLU A 286 10.29 23.70 -20.81
N GLN A 287 9.13 23.41 -20.20
CA GLN A 287 9.03 22.47 -19.08
C GLN A 287 9.41 21.05 -19.49
N LEU A 288 8.92 20.59 -20.64
CA LEU A 288 9.29 19.29 -21.20
C LEU A 288 10.79 19.21 -21.46
N HIS A 289 11.36 20.22 -22.12
CA HIS A 289 12.80 20.30 -22.36
C HIS A 289 13.61 20.27 -21.06
N THR A 290 13.19 21.05 -20.06
CA THR A 290 13.82 21.09 -18.74
C THR A 290 13.75 19.75 -18.04
N ALA A 291 12.61 19.06 -18.08
CA ALA A 291 12.45 17.72 -17.49
C ALA A 291 13.41 16.71 -18.15
N ILE A 292 13.55 16.74 -19.47
CA ILE A 292 14.48 15.90 -20.23
C ILE A 292 15.93 16.16 -19.79
N LEU A 293 16.34 17.44 -19.71
CA LEU A 293 17.68 17.81 -19.26
C LEU A 293 17.96 17.33 -17.83
N LEU A 294 16.98 17.47 -16.92
CA LEU A 294 17.12 17.04 -15.52
C LEU A 294 17.20 15.52 -15.38
N VAL A 295 16.46 14.74 -16.18
CA VAL A 295 16.53 13.27 -16.17
C VAL A 295 17.85 12.74 -16.72
N LYS A 296 18.40 13.41 -17.73
CA LYS A 296 19.68 13.06 -18.35
C LYS A 296 20.84 13.12 -17.33
N ASP A 297 20.86 14.13 -16.45
CA ASP A 297 21.87 14.24 -15.38
C ASP A 297 21.52 13.34 -14.18
N PRO A 298 22.39 12.36 -13.81
CA PRO A 298 22.17 11.50 -12.65
C PRO A 298 21.88 12.22 -11.33
N ARG A 299 22.42 13.43 -11.12
CA ARG A 299 22.28 14.18 -9.86
C ARG A 299 20.92 14.84 -9.71
N THR A 300 20.32 15.24 -10.81
CA THR A 300 19.01 15.92 -10.84
C THR A 300 17.87 15.02 -11.31
N ARG A 301 18.18 13.75 -11.56
CA ARG A 301 17.26 12.81 -12.19
C ARG A 301 15.91 12.70 -11.48
N GLN A 302 15.91 12.60 -10.16
CA GLN A 302 14.67 12.52 -9.39
C GLN A 302 13.77 13.75 -9.60
N SER A 303 14.36 14.94 -9.65
CA SER A 303 13.63 16.18 -9.97
C SER A 303 13.08 16.17 -11.40
N GLY A 304 13.82 15.60 -12.35
CA GLY A 304 13.36 15.40 -13.72
C GLY A 304 12.18 14.42 -13.81
N VAL A 305 12.25 13.28 -13.11
CA VAL A 305 11.17 12.29 -13.01
C VAL A 305 9.91 12.93 -12.42
N ALA A 306 10.03 13.64 -11.29
CA ALA A 306 8.90 14.33 -10.67
C ALA A 306 8.25 15.37 -11.61
N ARG A 307 9.05 16.05 -12.44
CA ARG A 307 8.51 16.94 -13.48
C ARG A 307 7.77 16.17 -14.58
N PHE A 308 8.26 15.01 -15.01
CA PHE A 308 7.54 14.18 -15.98
C PHE A 308 6.21 13.67 -15.44
N GLU A 309 6.18 13.20 -14.20
CA GLU A 309 4.93 12.79 -13.54
C GLU A 309 3.92 13.95 -13.52
N SER A 310 4.39 15.15 -13.15
CA SER A 310 3.61 16.39 -13.20
C SER A 310 3.06 16.70 -14.61
N LEU A 311 3.85 16.49 -15.66
CA LEU A 311 3.40 16.68 -17.04
C LEU A 311 2.40 15.59 -17.47
N SER A 312 2.56 14.35 -16.98
CA SER A 312 1.61 13.26 -17.25
C SER A 312 0.25 13.50 -16.61
N GLU A 313 0.18 14.03 -15.40
CA GLU A 313 -1.12 14.41 -14.79
C GLU A 313 -1.87 15.41 -15.66
N SER A 314 -1.14 16.28 -16.36
CA SER A 314 -1.73 17.26 -17.29
C SER A 314 -2.24 16.60 -18.57
N LEU A 315 -1.60 15.52 -19.04
CA LEU A 315 -2.03 14.74 -20.20
C LEU A 315 -3.39 14.07 -19.97
N ASP A 316 -3.63 13.50 -18.80
CA ASP A 316 -4.92 12.87 -18.49
C ASP A 316 -6.06 13.90 -18.60
N VAL A 317 -5.83 15.11 -18.09
CA VAL A 317 -6.79 16.21 -18.20
C VAL A 317 -7.01 16.61 -19.65
N LEU A 318 -5.96 16.77 -20.45
CA LEU A 318 -6.07 17.11 -21.86
C LEU A 318 -6.85 16.04 -22.66
N ASN A 319 -6.59 14.77 -22.40
CA ASN A 319 -7.28 13.66 -23.05
C ASN A 319 -8.78 13.68 -22.71
N GLN A 320 -9.13 13.95 -21.45
CA GLN A 320 -10.53 14.09 -21.03
C GLN A 320 -11.22 15.31 -21.66
N ILE A 321 -10.54 16.46 -21.76
CA ILE A 321 -11.05 17.62 -22.50
C ILE A 321 -11.30 17.26 -23.97
N GLY A 322 -10.37 16.57 -24.62
CA GLY A 322 -10.50 16.14 -26.01
C GLY A 322 -11.67 15.17 -26.23
N GLN A 323 -11.91 14.25 -25.28
CA GLN A 323 -13.07 13.37 -25.33
C GLN A 323 -14.39 14.14 -25.16
N LEU A 324 -14.45 15.09 -24.23
CA LEU A 324 -15.61 15.95 -24.03
C LEU A 324 -15.88 16.84 -25.26
N GLU A 325 -14.83 17.33 -25.90
CA GLU A 325 -14.90 18.08 -27.17
C GLU A 325 -15.52 17.23 -28.29
N ALA A 326 -15.04 16.00 -28.45
CA ALA A 326 -15.57 15.05 -29.44
C ALA A 326 -17.06 14.73 -29.20
N GLN A 327 -17.54 14.89 -27.96
CA GLN A 327 -18.93 14.72 -27.55
C GLN A 327 -19.73 16.03 -27.50
N ALA A 328 -19.21 17.11 -28.10
CA ALA A 328 -19.84 18.44 -28.20
C ALA A 328 -20.23 19.07 -26.85
N ALA A 329 -19.44 18.82 -25.80
CA ALA A 329 -19.62 19.46 -24.49
C ALA A 329 -19.17 20.94 -24.51
N PRO A 330 -19.74 21.81 -23.64
CA PRO A 330 -19.21 23.16 -23.42
C PRO A 330 -17.93 23.06 -22.58
N ILE A 331 -16.77 23.14 -23.24
CA ILE A 331 -15.46 22.86 -22.63
C ILE A 331 -14.64 24.12 -22.37
N GLU A 332 -15.08 25.30 -22.82
CA GLU A 332 -14.32 26.55 -22.65
C GLU A 332 -13.94 26.82 -21.19
N PRO A 333 -14.86 26.71 -20.20
CA PRO A 333 -14.50 26.94 -18.79
C PRO A 333 -13.49 25.92 -18.24
N LEU A 334 -13.53 24.68 -18.74
CA LEU A 334 -12.58 23.62 -18.36
C LEU A 334 -11.18 23.92 -18.87
N ARG A 335 -11.09 24.39 -20.13
CA ARG A 335 -9.84 24.84 -20.75
C ARG A 335 -9.22 25.98 -19.97
N ASP A 336 -10.01 27.00 -19.62
CA ASP A 336 -9.54 28.17 -18.87
C ASP A 336 -8.96 27.76 -17.52
N LEU A 337 -9.67 26.92 -16.76
CA LEU A 337 -9.21 26.47 -15.44
C LEU A 337 -7.95 25.59 -15.52
N PHE A 338 -7.84 24.75 -16.56
CA PHE A 338 -6.62 23.97 -16.81
C PHE A 338 -5.42 24.90 -17.08
N LEU A 339 -5.60 25.93 -17.92
CA LEU A 339 -4.54 26.90 -18.22
C LEU A 339 -4.09 27.66 -16.97
N ILE A 340 -5.03 28.00 -16.07
CA ILE A 340 -4.72 28.64 -14.78
C ILE A 340 -3.91 27.72 -13.89
N SER A 341 -4.35 26.48 -13.68
CA SER A 341 -3.60 25.50 -12.89
C SER A 341 -2.20 25.30 -13.46
N HIS A 342 -2.08 25.14 -14.77
CA HIS A 342 -0.79 24.97 -15.43
C HIS A 342 0.14 26.16 -15.21
N THR A 343 -0.40 27.39 -15.31
CA THR A 343 0.36 28.62 -15.07
C THR A 343 0.85 28.70 -13.62
N LEU A 344 0.00 28.38 -12.63
CA LEU A 344 0.38 28.35 -11.22
C LEU A 344 1.52 27.36 -10.92
N ARG A 345 1.53 26.20 -11.60
CA ARG A 345 2.62 25.21 -11.50
C ARG A 345 3.92 25.73 -12.08
N ILE A 346 3.87 26.29 -13.29
CA ILE A 346 5.06 26.81 -13.99
C ILE A 346 5.72 27.92 -13.19
N GLU A 347 4.92 28.86 -12.68
CA GLU A 347 5.41 30.02 -11.93
C GLU A 347 5.82 29.67 -10.49
N GLN A 348 5.58 28.44 -10.03
CA GLN A 348 5.84 27.95 -8.67
C GLN A 348 5.23 28.86 -7.57
N ARG A 349 4.18 29.59 -7.89
CA ARG A 349 3.57 30.57 -6.98
C ARG A 349 2.69 29.91 -5.92
N ASP A 350 1.95 28.88 -6.32
CA ASP A 350 1.04 28.13 -5.44
C ASP A 350 0.81 26.71 -5.98
N LEU A 351 1.74 25.80 -5.66
CA LEU A 351 1.69 24.40 -6.13
C LEU A 351 0.51 23.63 -5.52
N GLN A 352 0.07 24.01 -4.32
CA GLN A 352 -1.03 23.34 -3.63
C GLN A 352 -2.37 23.66 -4.31
N THR A 353 -2.65 24.93 -4.55
CA THR A 353 -3.83 25.35 -5.30
C THR A 353 -3.85 24.74 -6.70
N ALA A 354 -2.71 24.73 -7.39
CA ALA A 354 -2.64 24.13 -8.72
C ALA A 354 -2.99 22.64 -8.73
N ARG A 355 -2.52 21.88 -7.72
CA ARG A 355 -2.85 20.47 -7.55
C ARG A 355 -4.34 20.28 -7.27
N TYR A 356 -4.92 21.05 -6.35
CA TYR A 356 -6.35 20.97 -6.06
C TYR A 356 -7.23 21.29 -7.27
N LEU A 357 -6.84 22.25 -8.11
CA LEU A 357 -7.55 22.56 -9.35
C LEU A 357 -7.50 21.40 -10.36
N LEU A 358 -6.38 20.69 -10.47
CA LEU A 358 -6.27 19.54 -11.36
C LEU A 358 -7.12 18.38 -10.85
N ASP A 359 -7.04 18.06 -9.57
CA ASP A 359 -7.86 17.02 -8.95
C ASP A 359 -9.36 17.33 -9.11
N TYR A 360 -9.74 18.60 -8.94
CA TYR A 360 -11.10 19.09 -9.17
C TYR A 360 -11.55 18.90 -10.62
N LEU A 361 -10.73 19.32 -11.59
CA LEU A 361 -10.99 19.17 -13.03
C LEU A 361 -11.14 17.70 -13.43
N GLN A 362 -10.21 16.84 -13.00
CA GLN A 362 -10.26 15.41 -13.28
C GLN A 362 -11.53 14.77 -12.74
N ARG A 363 -11.92 15.08 -11.50
CA ARG A 363 -13.16 14.58 -10.89
C ARG A 363 -14.39 15.04 -11.68
N MET A 364 -14.48 16.33 -12.02
CA MET A 364 -15.61 16.89 -12.75
C MET A 364 -15.73 16.29 -14.15
N MET A 365 -14.63 16.22 -14.91
CA MET A 365 -14.64 15.64 -16.25
C MET A 365 -14.93 14.14 -16.23
N GLY A 366 -14.41 13.42 -15.22
CA GLY A 366 -14.75 12.01 -15.00
C GLY A 366 -16.27 11.80 -14.82
N VAL A 367 -16.93 12.69 -14.06
CA VAL A 367 -18.40 12.68 -13.91
C VAL A 367 -19.10 13.00 -15.23
N MET A 368 -18.61 13.99 -15.99
CA MET A 368 -19.15 14.41 -17.28
C MET A 368 -19.05 13.34 -18.37
N LEU A 369 -17.91 12.67 -18.47
CA LEU A 369 -17.69 11.57 -19.42
C LEU A 369 -18.55 10.36 -19.04
N SER A 370 -18.55 10.00 -17.75
CA SER A 370 -19.39 8.90 -17.23
C SER A 370 -20.88 9.12 -17.47
N TYR A 371 -21.36 10.37 -17.49
CA TYR A 371 -22.75 10.67 -17.87
C TYR A 371 -23.01 10.44 -19.36
N ARG A 372 -22.09 10.89 -20.22
CA ARG A 372 -22.24 10.80 -21.67
C ARG A 372 -22.20 9.36 -22.17
N ASP A 373 -21.39 8.50 -21.54
CA ASP A 373 -21.36 7.06 -21.84
C ASP A 373 -22.73 6.38 -21.61
N LEU A 374 -23.53 6.88 -20.65
CA LEU A 374 -24.88 6.37 -20.37
C LEU A 374 -25.93 6.79 -21.40
N LEU A 375 -25.62 7.73 -22.30
CA LEU A 375 -26.57 8.21 -23.31
C LEU A 375 -26.81 7.18 -24.43
N ALA A 376 -25.87 6.25 -24.64
CA ALA A 376 -25.93 5.23 -25.69
C ALA A 376 -26.95 4.11 -25.40
N ASP A 377 -27.36 3.93 -24.14
CA ASP A 377 -28.19 2.80 -23.72
C ASP A 377 -29.70 3.04 -23.95
N GLU A 378 -30.35 2.11 -24.64
CA GLU A 378 -31.80 2.11 -24.81
C GLU A 378 -32.51 1.59 -23.55
N LEU A 379 -33.41 2.41 -22.98
CA LEU A 379 -34.22 2.04 -21.83
C LEU A 379 -35.64 1.56 -22.22
N PRO A 380 -36.23 0.65 -21.41
CA PRO A 380 -37.65 0.31 -21.49
C PRO A 380 -38.54 1.55 -21.44
N LEU A 381 -39.66 1.55 -22.18
CA LEU A 381 -40.59 2.69 -22.30
C LEU A 381 -40.95 3.31 -20.95
N ASP A 382 -41.23 2.46 -19.96
CA ASP A 382 -41.61 2.85 -18.59
C ASP A 382 -40.53 3.68 -17.86
N LEU A 383 -39.25 3.49 -18.17
CA LEU A 383 -38.14 4.21 -17.54
C LEU A 383 -37.68 5.43 -18.35
N ARG A 384 -38.09 5.56 -19.62
CA ARG A 384 -37.69 6.69 -20.47
C ARG A 384 -38.10 8.03 -19.89
N LYS A 385 -39.32 8.13 -19.35
CA LYS A 385 -39.82 9.36 -18.72
C LYS A 385 -38.98 9.77 -17.51
N VAL A 386 -38.63 8.81 -16.64
CA VAL A 386 -37.78 9.05 -15.48
C VAL A 386 -36.37 9.45 -15.92
N SER A 387 -35.80 8.71 -16.87
CA SER A 387 -34.48 8.98 -17.43
C SER A 387 -34.37 10.39 -18.00
N LEU A 388 -35.36 10.82 -18.80
CA LEU A 388 -35.40 12.19 -19.34
C LEU A 388 -35.41 13.25 -18.22
N ALA A 389 -36.20 13.03 -17.16
CA ALA A 389 -36.27 13.98 -16.05
C ALA A 389 -34.95 14.05 -15.26
N VAL A 390 -34.32 12.92 -14.92
CA VAL A 390 -33.04 12.92 -14.20
C VAL A 390 -31.88 13.41 -15.08
N ARG A 391 -31.91 13.14 -16.40
CA ARG A 391 -30.94 13.69 -17.36
C ARG A 391 -31.08 15.21 -17.48
N SER A 392 -32.30 15.73 -17.51
CA SER A 392 -32.55 17.18 -17.49
C SER A 392 -32.05 17.84 -16.21
N ASP A 393 -32.23 17.21 -15.05
CA ASP A 393 -31.70 17.72 -13.76
C ASP A 393 -30.17 17.75 -13.78
N TYR A 394 -29.53 16.68 -14.25
CA TYR A 394 -28.08 16.62 -14.42
C TYR A 394 -27.57 17.73 -15.34
N GLN A 395 -28.17 17.90 -16.53
CA GLN A 395 -27.75 18.91 -17.50
C GLN A 395 -27.88 20.34 -16.95
N GLN A 396 -28.93 20.62 -16.17
CA GLN A 396 -29.08 21.93 -15.52
C GLN A 396 -27.97 22.18 -14.50
N ARG A 397 -27.60 21.16 -13.71
CA ARG A 397 -26.48 21.25 -12.75
C ARG A 397 -25.13 21.37 -13.45
N GLU A 398 -24.92 20.62 -14.54
CA GLU A 398 -23.71 20.70 -15.36
C GLU A 398 -23.54 22.10 -15.94
N LEU A 399 -24.59 22.68 -16.53
CA LEU A 399 -24.57 24.04 -17.08
C LEU A 399 -24.30 25.09 -16.00
N LYS A 400 -24.92 24.95 -14.82
CA LYS A 400 -24.67 25.84 -13.67
C LYS A 400 -23.22 25.71 -13.20
N MET A 401 -22.72 24.49 -13.02
CA MET A 401 -21.33 24.26 -12.65
C MET A 401 -20.38 24.93 -13.65
N LEU A 402 -20.56 24.67 -14.94
CA LEU A 402 -19.74 25.25 -16.00
C LEU A 402 -19.80 26.79 -16.04
N SER A 403 -20.93 27.40 -15.66
CA SER A 403 -21.00 28.86 -15.50
C SER A 403 -20.19 29.34 -14.29
N ASP A 404 -20.28 28.63 -13.16
CA ASP A 404 -19.63 28.98 -11.89
C ASP A 404 -18.11 28.81 -11.99
N LEU A 405 -17.60 27.90 -12.83
CA LEU A 405 -16.16 27.73 -13.07
C LEU A 405 -15.43 29.02 -13.50
N ARG A 406 -16.13 29.97 -14.13
CA ARG A 406 -15.54 31.27 -14.51
C ARG A 406 -15.22 32.12 -13.28
N GLU A 407 -15.99 31.99 -12.21
CA GLU A 407 -15.73 32.65 -10.94
C GLU A 407 -14.60 31.95 -10.18
N LEU A 408 -14.54 30.62 -10.20
CA LEU A 408 -13.39 29.88 -9.65
C LEU A 408 -12.08 30.23 -10.40
N ALA A 409 -12.15 30.37 -11.71
CA ALA A 409 -11.02 30.81 -12.53
C ALA A 409 -10.53 32.21 -12.13
N ALA A 410 -11.41 33.08 -11.63
CA ALA A 410 -11.02 34.40 -11.12
C ALA A 410 -10.36 34.32 -9.73
N ASN A 411 -10.72 33.33 -8.89
CA ASN A 411 -10.20 33.14 -7.54
C ASN A 411 -9.76 31.68 -7.26
N PRO A 412 -8.65 31.20 -7.87
CA PRO A 412 -8.35 29.77 -7.88
C PRO A 412 -8.02 29.19 -6.50
N SER A 413 -7.54 30.02 -5.56
CA SER A 413 -7.21 29.62 -4.18
C SER A 413 -8.43 29.21 -3.35
N GLN A 414 -9.65 29.36 -3.87
CA GLN A 414 -10.88 28.98 -3.18
C GLN A 414 -11.34 27.55 -3.52
N VAL A 415 -10.66 26.81 -4.41
CA VAL A 415 -11.10 25.49 -4.90
C VAL A 415 -11.42 24.47 -3.79
N ASP A 416 -10.82 24.60 -2.60
CA ASP A 416 -11.04 23.72 -1.45
C ASP A 416 -12.26 24.12 -0.58
N GLN A 417 -12.89 25.26 -0.87
CA GLN A 417 -14.04 25.76 -0.13
C GLN A 417 -15.31 24.96 -0.46
N PRO A 418 -16.23 24.78 0.52
CA PRO A 418 -17.50 24.08 0.32
C PRO A 418 -18.31 24.58 -0.89
N GLU A 419 -18.24 25.88 -1.19
CA GLU A 419 -18.92 26.50 -2.32
C GLU A 419 -18.53 25.90 -3.69
N TRP A 420 -17.34 25.29 -3.81
CA TRP A 420 -16.87 24.62 -5.03
C TRP A 420 -16.99 23.10 -4.96
N THR A 421 -16.79 22.52 -3.78
CA THR A 421 -16.90 21.07 -3.59
C THR A 421 -18.34 20.58 -3.58
N ASP A 422 -19.28 21.33 -3.00
CA ASP A 422 -20.68 20.94 -2.89
C ASP A 422 -21.37 20.83 -4.25
N PRO A 423 -21.25 21.81 -5.18
CA PRO A 423 -21.83 21.66 -6.51
C PRO A 423 -21.26 20.47 -7.29
N LEU A 424 -19.98 20.10 -7.07
CA LEU A 424 -19.37 18.94 -7.72
C LEU A 424 -19.94 17.64 -7.17
N ASN A 425 -20.13 17.57 -5.85
CA ASN A 425 -20.81 16.45 -5.20
C ASN A 425 -22.26 16.34 -5.67
N GLU A 426 -22.98 17.45 -5.79
CA GLU A 426 -24.33 17.49 -6.34
C GLU A 426 -24.40 17.00 -7.81
N LEU A 427 -23.43 17.40 -8.64
CA LEU A 427 -23.33 16.93 -10.03
C LEU A 427 -23.06 15.42 -10.09
N ALA A 428 -22.16 14.93 -9.24
CA ALA A 428 -21.86 13.51 -9.11
C ALA A 428 -23.06 12.70 -8.61
N GLU A 429 -23.85 13.22 -7.66
CA GLU A 429 -25.08 12.60 -7.20
C GLU A 429 -26.15 12.54 -8.30
N ALA A 430 -26.30 13.61 -9.08
CA ALA A 430 -27.21 13.63 -10.22
C ALA A 430 -26.77 12.61 -11.29
N GLN A 431 -25.48 12.52 -11.59
CA GLN A 431 -24.93 11.49 -12.50
C GLN A 431 -25.20 10.08 -11.97
N ALA A 432 -24.98 9.85 -10.67
CA ALA A 432 -25.23 8.56 -10.05
C ALA A 432 -26.73 8.18 -10.13
N LEU A 433 -27.65 9.15 -10.03
CA LEU A 433 -29.09 8.89 -10.25
C LEU A 433 -29.39 8.48 -11.69
N VAL A 434 -28.79 9.16 -12.69
CA VAL A 434 -28.90 8.75 -14.10
C VAL A 434 -28.41 7.32 -14.25
N ARG A 435 -27.22 6.99 -13.74
CA ARG A 435 -26.64 5.64 -13.77
C ARG A 435 -27.57 4.60 -13.15
N ARG A 436 -28.09 4.86 -11.94
CA ARG A 436 -29.01 3.94 -11.24
C ARG A 436 -30.25 3.62 -12.06
N VAL A 437 -30.86 4.62 -12.69
CA VAL A 437 -32.02 4.42 -13.58
C VAL A 437 -31.65 3.50 -14.77
N HIS A 438 -30.46 3.68 -15.36
CA HIS A 438 -29.99 2.83 -16.46
C HIS A 438 -29.63 1.41 -16.02
N MET A 439 -29.24 1.23 -14.76
CA MET A 439 -28.88 -0.07 -14.21
C MET A 439 -30.08 -0.92 -13.80
N ILE A 440 -31.29 -0.36 -13.65
CA ILE A 440 -32.50 -1.11 -13.23
C ILE A 440 -32.76 -2.37 -14.07
N PRO A 441 -32.76 -2.32 -15.42
CA PRO A 441 -32.96 -3.52 -16.23
C PRO A 441 -31.89 -4.59 -15.98
N ARG A 442 -30.63 -4.17 -15.83
CA ARG A 442 -29.50 -5.06 -15.55
C ARG A 442 -29.62 -5.69 -14.16
N TRP A 443 -29.95 -4.91 -13.14
CA TRP A 443 -30.20 -5.42 -11.79
C TRP A 443 -31.35 -6.42 -11.78
N ASN A 444 -32.47 -6.13 -12.47
CA ASN A 444 -33.55 -7.09 -12.59
C ASN A 444 -33.08 -8.39 -13.26
N ALA A 445 -32.38 -8.32 -14.39
CA ALA A 445 -31.86 -9.50 -15.08
C ALA A 445 -30.86 -10.31 -14.23
N GLN A 446 -30.04 -9.63 -13.43
CA GLN A 446 -29.09 -10.21 -12.50
C GLN A 446 -29.83 -10.99 -11.39
N LEU A 447 -30.83 -10.38 -10.76
CA LEU A 447 -31.58 -10.97 -9.64
C LEU A 447 -32.51 -12.11 -10.05
N GLN A 448 -32.98 -12.14 -11.31
CA GLN A 448 -33.74 -13.27 -11.85
C GLN A 448 -32.94 -14.59 -11.90
N ARG A 449 -31.62 -14.54 -11.69
CA ARG A 449 -30.75 -15.72 -11.66
C ARG A 449 -30.73 -16.40 -10.29
N PHE A 450 -31.11 -15.70 -9.23
CA PHE A 450 -31.09 -16.23 -7.86
C PHE A 450 -32.13 -17.34 -7.67
N LYS A 451 -31.85 -18.27 -6.76
CA LYS A 451 -32.71 -19.41 -6.43
C LYS A 451 -33.06 -19.38 -4.93
N PRO A 452 -34.33 -19.39 -4.52
CA PRO A 452 -35.53 -19.36 -5.37
C PRO A 452 -35.62 -18.04 -6.14
N ARG A 453 -36.24 -18.08 -7.32
CA ARG A 453 -36.40 -16.87 -8.14
C ARG A 453 -37.28 -15.87 -7.40
N PRO A 454 -36.91 -14.58 -7.38
CA PRO A 454 -37.78 -13.56 -6.81
C PRO A 454 -39.12 -13.53 -7.55
N THR A 455 -40.18 -13.16 -6.85
CA THR A 455 -41.49 -13.00 -7.48
C THR A 455 -41.44 -11.93 -8.58
N ASN A 456 -42.35 -12.01 -9.57
CA ASN A 456 -42.41 -11.08 -10.71
C ASN A 456 -42.57 -9.58 -10.34
N GLY A 457 -42.66 -9.23 -9.05
CA GLY A 457 -42.84 -7.87 -8.54
C GLY A 457 -41.57 -7.02 -8.47
N LEU A 458 -40.37 -7.59 -8.57
CA LEU A 458 -39.11 -6.85 -8.35
C LEU A 458 -38.90 -5.70 -9.34
N PHE A 459 -39.03 -5.95 -10.65
CA PHE A 459 -38.90 -4.89 -11.65
C PHE A 459 -39.93 -3.77 -11.43
N ARG A 460 -41.15 -4.14 -11.01
CA ARG A 460 -42.19 -3.17 -10.68
C ARG A 460 -41.77 -2.29 -9.52
N GLU A 461 -41.19 -2.86 -8.46
CA GLU A 461 -40.71 -2.08 -7.32
C GLU A 461 -39.55 -1.14 -7.69
N LEU A 462 -38.54 -1.63 -8.42
CA LEU A 462 -37.43 -0.78 -8.87
C LEU A 462 -37.92 0.37 -9.77
N ARG A 463 -38.89 0.10 -10.63
CA ARG A 463 -39.56 1.12 -11.42
C ARG A 463 -40.34 2.09 -10.54
N ASP A 464 -41.08 1.60 -9.55
CA ASP A 464 -41.84 2.45 -8.62
C ASP A 464 -40.90 3.38 -7.82
N MET A 465 -39.72 2.90 -7.39
CA MET A 465 -38.67 3.73 -6.79
C MET A 465 -38.16 4.81 -7.75
N ALA A 466 -37.93 4.46 -9.01
CA ALA A 466 -37.50 5.39 -10.05
C ALA A 466 -38.58 6.45 -10.34
N LEU A 467 -39.85 6.06 -10.34
CA LEU A 467 -40.98 6.99 -10.54
C LEU A 467 -41.09 8.02 -9.41
N ARG A 468 -40.70 7.69 -8.17
CA ARG A 468 -40.61 8.68 -7.06
C ARG A 468 -39.63 9.81 -7.34
N LEU A 469 -38.65 9.61 -8.22
CA LEU A 469 -37.71 10.67 -8.64
C LEU A 469 -38.39 11.82 -9.41
N LEU A 470 -39.61 11.58 -9.95
CA LEU A 470 -40.40 12.58 -10.67
C LEU A 470 -41.18 13.52 -9.76
N ASP A 471 -41.44 13.13 -8.50
CA ASP A 471 -42.20 13.93 -7.54
C ASP A 471 -41.26 14.56 -6.52
N ALA A 472 -41.26 15.89 -6.44
CA ALA A 472 -40.43 16.65 -5.52
C ALA A 472 -40.55 16.20 -4.05
N LYS A 473 -41.73 15.73 -3.62
CA LYS A 473 -41.95 15.28 -2.23
C LYS A 473 -41.31 13.92 -1.93
N THR A 474 -41.25 13.03 -2.92
CA THR A 474 -40.76 11.66 -2.74
C THR A 474 -39.40 11.41 -3.41
N ARG A 475 -38.82 12.43 -4.06
CA ARG A 475 -37.54 12.37 -4.77
C ARG A 475 -36.41 11.84 -3.90
N ASN A 476 -36.24 12.38 -2.70
CA ASN A 476 -35.17 11.98 -1.78
C ASN A 476 -35.35 10.54 -1.27
N GLU A 477 -36.59 10.11 -1.05
CA GLU A 477 -36.89 8.73 -0.66
C GLU A 477 -36.56 7.75 -1.79
N GLY A 478 -36.97 8.08 -3.03
CA GLY A 478 -36.64 7.28 -4.22
C GLY A 478 -35.14 7.19 -4.47
N ALA A 479 -34.44 8.32 -4.37
CA ALA A 479 -32.98 8.39 -4.50
C ALA A 479 -32.27 7.54 -3.44
N THR A 480 -32.70 7.65 -2.18
CA THR A 480 -32.14 6.87 -1.07
C THR A 480 -32.40 5.38 -1.24
N ALA A 481 -33.62 4.99 -1.63
CA ALA A 481 -33.97 3.59 -1.87
C ALA A 481 -33.12 2.97 -2.99
N LEU A 482 -32.96 3.66 -4.12
CA LEU A 482 -32.11 3.20 -5.23
C LEU A 482 -30.64 3.12 -4.84
N ARG A 483 -30.14 4.06 -4.03
CA ARG A 483 -28.76 4.03 -3.52
C ARG A 483 -28.53 2.84 -2.58
N VAL A 484 -29.44 2.61 -1.63
CA VAL A 484 -29.36 1.46 -0.71
C VAL A 484 -29.41 0.15 -1.49
N PHE A 485 -30.29 0.06 -2.49
CA PHE A 485 -30.39 -1.13 -3.35
C PHE A 485 -29.11 -1.36 -4.18
N GLU A 486 -28.55 -0.31 -4.80
CA GLU A 486 -27.27 -0.36 -5.53
C GLU A 486 -26.13 -0.86 -4.62
N GLN A 487 -26.02 -0.31 -3.41
CA GLN A 487 -25.00 -0.73 -2.44
C GLN A 487 -25.16 -2.20 -2.05
N GLN A 488 -26.38 -2.64 -1.79
CA GLN A 488 -26.67 -4.03 -1.43
C GLN A 488 -26.38 -4.99 -2.59
N ILE A 489 -26.80 -4.69 -3.82
CA ILE A 489 -26.54 -5.59 -4.96
C ILE A 489 -25.05 -5.69 -5.27
N MET A 490 -24.29 -4.59 -5.20
CA MET A 490 -22.83 -4.61 -5.35
C MET A 490 -22.13 -5.39 -4.24
N MET A 491 -22.70 -5.38 -3.03
CA MET A 491 -22.17 -6.14 -1.89
C MET A 491 -22.49 -7.63 -1.98
N PHE A 492 -23.65 -7.98 -2.53
CA PHE A 492 -24.18 -9.33 -2.52
C PHE A 492 -23.99 -10.08 -3.83
N ASP A 493 -23.53 -9.48 -4.94
CA ASP A 493 -23.28 -10.19 -6.19
C ASP A 493 -22.22 -9.52 -7.09
N PRO A 494 -21.03 -10.12 -7.27
CA PRO A 494 -20.59 -11.40 -6.68
C PRO A 494 -20.20 -11.26 -5.20
N MET A 495 -20.42 -12.30 -4.41
CA MET A 495 -19.82 -12.37 -3.07
C MET A 495 -18.34 -12.80 -3.13
N PRO A 496 -17.50 -12.42 -2.15
CA PRO A 496 -16.14 -12.94 -2.04
C PRO A 496 -16.14 -14.46 -2.03
N LEU A 497 -15.18 -15.07 -2.71
CA LEU A 497 -15.05 -16.54 -2.83
C LEU A 497 -16.29 -17.27 -3.38
N GLU A 498 -17.29 -16.61 -3.94
CA GLU A 498 -18.52 -17.26 -4.37
C GLU A 498 -18.26 -18.45 -5.32
N GLN A 499 -17.39 -18.28 -6.32
CA GLN A 499 -17.05 -19.35 -7.24
C GLN A 499 -16.31 -20.51 -6.54
N ALA A 500 -15.43 -20.18 -5.60
CA ALA A 500 -14.67 -21.16 -4.83
C ALA A 500 -15.59 -21.99 -3.93
N VAL A 501 -16.59 -21.36 -3.30
CA VAL A 501 -17.53 -22.03 -2.39
C VAL A 501 -18.47 -22.98 -3.16
N ARG A 502 -18.81 -22.63 -4.40
CA ARG A 502 -19.64 -23.45 -5.30
C ARG A 502 -18.92 -24.65 -5.93
N THR A 503 -17.61 -24.78 -5.74
CA THR A 503 -16.79 -25.85 -6.33
C THR A 503 -16.39 -26.86 -5.25
N ASP A 504 -16.69 -28.15 -5.47
CA ASP A 504 -16.49 -29.21 -4.46
C ASP A 504 -15.01 -29.37 -4.04
N ASP A 505 -14.09 -29.40 -5.02
CA ASP A 505 -12.64 -29.58 -4.82
C ASP A 505 -11.85 -28.27 -4.61
N SER A 506 -12.52 -27.20 -4.15
CA SER A 506 -11.86 -25.91 -3.92
C SER A 506 -11.04 -25.90 -2.63
N PRO A 507 -9.94 -25.12 -2.53
CA PRO A 507 -9.20 -24.91 -1.28
C PRO A 507 -10.08 -24.49 -0.09
N ILE A 508 -11.17 -23.77 -0.35
CA ILE A 508 -12.14 -23.34 0.66
C ILE A 508 -12.87 -24.53 1.32
N SER A 509 -13.02 -25.66 0.62
CA SER A 509 -13.65 -26.88 1.17
C SER A 509 -12.90 -27.37 2.42
N ARG A 510 -11.57 -27.26 2.44
CA ARG A 510 -10.75 -27.61 3.63
C ARG A 510 -11.02 -26.68 4.82
N ILE A 511 -11.15 -25.38 4.57
CA ILE A 511 -11.40 -24.37 5.62
C ILE A 511 -12.81 -24.52 6.18
N THR A 512 -13.80 -24.68 5.30
CA THR A 512 -15.20 -24.90 5.67
C THR A 512 -15.47 -26.30 6.22
N ARG A 513 -14.49 -27.22 6.14
CA ARG A 513 -14.63 -28.65 6.46
C ARG A 513 -15.79 -29.33 5.70
N GLY A 514 -15.90 -29.04 4.41
CA GLY A 514 -16.92 -29.59 3.51
C GLY A 514 -18.27 -28.88 3.57
N ALA A 515 -18.40 -27.78 4.34
CA ALA A 515 -19.64 -27.01 4.43
C ALA A 515 -19.84 -26.02 3.26
N ASN A 516 -18.88 -25.91 2.34
CA ASN A 516 -18.89 -24.92 1.26
C ASN A 516 -20.15 -25.00 0.37
N LEU A 517 -20.57 -26.18 -0.08
CA LEU A 517 -21.78 -26.28 -0.92
C LEU A 517 -23.05 -25.88 -0.16
N LEU A 518 -23.13 -26.18 1.14
CA LEU A 518 -24.25 -25.74 1.99
C LEU A 518 -24.26 -24.22 2.18
N ILE A 519 -23.08 -23.60 2.32
CA ILE A 519 -22.93 -22.14 2.36
C ILE A 519 -23.41 -21.52 1.03
N ALA A 520 -23.05 -22.12 -0.12
CA ALA A 520 -23.55 -21.65 -1.42
C ALA A 520 -25.08 -21.73 -1.51
N ASP A 521 -25.68 -22.82 -1.02
CA ASP A 521 -27.14 -22.96 -0.96
C ASP A 521 -27.79 -21.89 -0.06
N GLN A 522 -27.21 -21.61 1.11
CA GLN A 522 -27.71 -20.56 2.00
C GLN A 522 -27.58 -19.16 1.38
N MET A 523 -26.48 -18.90 0.67
CA MET A 523 -26.28 -17.66 -0.08
C MET A 523 -27.38 -17.44 -1.12
N ASP A 524 -27.71 -18.48 -1.90
CA ASP A 524 -28.77 -18.41 -2.90
C ASP A 524 -30.13 -18.18 -2.27
N ARG A 525 -30.47 -18.92 -1.20
CA ARG A 525 -31.73 -18.74 -0.46
C ARG A 525 -31.87 -17.33 0.08
N LEU A 526 -30.87 -16.83 0.79
CA LEU A 526 -30.90 -15.49 1.38
C LEU A 526 -30.99 -14.39 0.32
N ARG A 527 -30.32 -14.55 -0.82
CA ARG A 527 -30.46 -13.64 -1.96
C ARG A 527 -31.88 -13.68 -2.55
N GLY A 528 -32.49 -14.85 -2.64
CA GLY A 528 -33.89 -15.02 -3.03
C GLY A 528 -34.85 -14.34 -2.05
N ASP A 529 -34.64 -14.53 -0.74
CA ASP A 529 -35.44 -13.92 0.33
C ASP A 529 -35.30 -12.39 0.32
N TRP A 530 -34.08 -11.88 0.21
CA TRP A 530 -33.77 -10.46 0.12
C TRP A 530 -34.43 -9.81 -1.11
N ALA A 531 -34.29 -10.43 -2.30
CA ALA A 531 -34.91 -9.93 -3.52
C ALA A 531 -36.44 -10.02 -3.47
N SER A 532 -37.00 -11.05 -2.81
CA SER A 532 -38.44 -11.21 -2.62
C SER A 532 -39.03 -10.20 -1.63
N ALA A 533 -38.29 -9.84 -0.59
CA ALA A 533 -38.67 -8.80 0.36
C ALA A 533 -38.81 -7.44 -0.36
N TRP A 534 -37.82 -7.08 -1.19
CA TRP A 534 -37.92 -5.92 -2.08
C TRP A 534 -39.14 -6.01 -3.01
N ALA A 535 -39.29 -7.12 -3.74
CA ALA A 535 -40.39 -7.32 -4.69
C ALA A 535 -41.79 -7.20 -4.05
N SER A 536 -41.91 -7.52 -2.77
CA SER A 536 -43.17 -7.55 -2.01
C SER A 536 -43.37 -6.32 -1.11
N LYS A 537 -42.49 -5.30 -1.19
CA LYS A 537 -42.50 -4.11 -0.32
C LYS A 537 -42.41 -4.44 1.18
N GLN A 538 -41.78 -5.57 1.51
CA GLN A 538 -41.48 -5.96 2.90
C GLN A 538 -40.10 -5.42 3.30
N ASP A 539 -39.81 -5.39 4.60
CA ASP A 539 -38.51 -4.94 5.10
C ASP A 539 -37.38 -5.89 4.65
N PRO A 540 -36.43 -5.44 3.79
CA PRO A 540 -35.36 -6.30 3.31
C PRO A 540 -34.21 -6.45 4.31
N ARG A 541 -34.21 -5.67 5.41
CA ARG A 541 -33.09 -5.62 6.38
C ARG A 541 -32.75 -6.96 7.02
N PRO A 542 -33.70 -7.84 7.43
CA PRO A 542 -33.34 -9.11 8.05
C PRO A 542 -32.54 -10.04 7.11
N ALA A 543 -32.93 -10.15 5.84
CA ALA A 543 -32.21 -10.96 4.86
C ALA A 543 -30.88 -10.29 4.47
N ALA A 544 -30.87 -8.96 4.31
CA ALA A 544 -29.65 -8.21 4.04
C ALA A 544 -28.61 -8.37 5.16
N GLN A 545 -29.02 -8.34 6.44
CA GLN A 545 -28.12 -8.52 7.57
C GLN A 545 -27.46 -9.90 7.56
N ARG A 546 -28.22 -10.95 7.24
CA ARG A 546 -27.67 -12.31 7.11
C ARG A 546 -26.71 -12.43 5.93
N LEU A 547 -27.01 -11.78 4.79
CA LEU A 547 -26.08 -11.70 3.66
C LEU A 547 -24.80 -10.92 4.02
N ILE A 548 -24.89 -9.88 4.86
CA ILE A 548 -23.73 -9.16 5.39
C ILE A 548 -22.89 -10.08 6.28
N SER A 549 -23.49 -10.82 7.21
CA SER A 549 -22.79 -11.81 8.04
C SER A 549 -22.14 -12.90 7.19
N LEU A 550 -22.83 -13.39 6.16
CA LEU A 550 -22.26 -14.35 5.21
C LEU A 550 -21.07 -13.77 4.45
N ARG A 551 -21.17 -12.51 4.00
CA ARG A 551 -20.07 -11.83 3.35
C ARG A 551 -18.86 -11.68 4.29
N ARG A 552 -19.08 -11.27 5.54
CA ARG A 552 -18.03 -11.19 6.58
C ARG A 552 -17.36 -12.55 6.79
N LEU A 553 -18.14 -13.63 6.85
CA LEU A 553 -17.61 -14.99 6.94
C LEU A 553 -16.77 -15.37 5.73
N LEU A 554 -17.22 -15.06 4.50
CA LEU A 554 -16.49 -15.39 3.27
C LEU A 554 -15.18 -14.62 3.16
N ILE A 555 -15.16 -13.36 3.60
CA ILE A 555 -13.93 -12.59 3.78
C ILE A 555 -13.00 -13.29 4.77
N ALA A 556 -13.50 -13.64 5.97
CA ALA A 556 -12.69 -14.34 6.98
C ALA A 556 -12.15 -15.68 6.46
N ALA A 557 -12.94 -16.41 5.70
CA ALA A 557 -12.53 -17.68 5.11
C ALA A 557 -11.50 -17.52 3.98
N ASP A 558 -11.55 -16.43 3.22
CA ASP A 558 -10.49 -16.04 2.28
C ASP A 558 -9.18 -15.78 3.01
N MET A 559 -9.25 -15.00 4.09
CA MET A 559 -8.09 -14.73 4.93
C MET A 559 -7.47 -16.02 5.47
N ALA A 560 -8.30 -16.98 5.92
CA ALA A 560 -7.81 -18.27 6.39
C ALA A 560 -7.04 -19.08 5.34
N GLN A 561 -7.30 -18.87 4.04
CA GLN A 561 -6.48 -19.49 2.98
C GLN A 561 -5.04 -18.98 3.03
N HIS A 562 -4.87 -17.69 3.33
CA HIS A 562 -3.58 -17.04 3.47
C HIS A 562 -2.90 -17.33 4.81
N ILE A 563 -3.66 -17.74 5.83
CA ILE A 563 -3.16 -18.05 7.17
C ILE A 563 -2.29 -19.32 7.19
N ASN A 564 -2.58 -20.32 6.35
CA ASN A 564 -1.94 -21.64 6.43
C ASN A 564 -0.41 -21.65 6.19
N ASN A 565 0.17 -20.56 5.65
CA ASN A 565 1.61 -20.41 5.43
C ASN A 565 2.23 -19.28 6.26
N LEU A 566 1.59 -18.86 7.35
CA LEU A 566 2.03 -17.66 8.06
C LEU A 566 3.34 -17.80 8.83
N ASP A 567 3.75 -19.00 9.21
CA ASP A 567 5.07 -19.17 9.82
C ASP A 567 6.19 -18.80 8.83
N ASP A 568 6.05 -19.19 7.56
CA ASP A 568 6.92 -18.76 6.46
C ASP A 568 6.77 -17.26 6.20
N ALA A 569 5.54 -16.74 6.22
CA ALA A 569 5.28 -15.32 6.03
C ALA A 569 5.95 -14.44 7.10
N VAL A 570 5.85 -14.81 8.38
CA VAL A 570 6.50 -14.11 9.49
C VAL A 570 8.02 -14.20 9.36
N ALA A 571 8.55 -15.37 9.01
CA ALA A 571 9.99 -15.53 8.77
C ALA A 571 10.51 -14.65 7.62
N LYS A 572 9.73 -14.51 6.54
CA LYS A 572 10.05 -13.59 5.44
C LYS A 572 9.89 -12.12 5.83
N LEU A 573 8.84 -11.78 6.58
CA LEU A 573 8.61 -10.43 7.06
C LEU A 573 9.73 -9.96 8.00
N ASN A 574 10.29 -10.84 8.82
CA ASN A 574 11.47 -10.53 9.65
C ASN A 574 12.74 -10.19 8.84
N ARG A 575 12.71 -10.30 7.50
CA ARG A 575 13.79 -9.78 6.63
C ARG A 575 13.62 -8.28 6.35
N TRP A 576 12.45 -7.71 6.58
CA TRP A 576 12.15 -6.30 6.39
C TRP A 576 12.37 -5.51 7.69
N ALA A 577 13.05 -4.36 7.61
CA ALA A 577 13.33 -3.52 8.77
C ALA A 577 12.09 -2.98 9.50
N GLY A 578 10.91 -3.01 8.87
CA GLY A 578 9.65 -2.60 9.49
C GLY A 578 9.01 -3.66 10.39
N TRP A 579 9.54 -4.88 10.43
CA TRP A 579 8.94 -6.01 11.13
C TRP A 579 9.98 -6.92 11.77
N GLU A 580 9.85 -7.17 13.08
CA GLU A 580 10.67 -8.14 13.79
C GLU A 580 9.81 -8.76 14.90
N VAL A 581 9.41 -10.03 14.74
CA VAL A 581 8.61 -10.75 15.74
C VAL A 581 9.06 -12.20 15.86
N GLU A 582 9.18 -12.69 17.10
CA GLU A 582 9.40 -14.11 17.38
C GLU A 582 8.20 -14.93 16.85
N PRO A 583 8.38 -15.94 15.98
CA PRO A 583 7.25 -16.71 15.40
C PRO A 583 6.27 -17.23 16.47
N GLY A 584 6.80 -17.73 17.59
CA GLY A 584 5.99 -18.22 18.72
C GLY A 584 5.12 -17.17 19.43
N ALA A 585 5.34 -15.87 19.18
CA ALA A 585 4.44 -14.81 19.65
C ALA A 585 3.13 -14.80 18.88
N ILE A 586 3.19 -15.08 17.57
CA ILE A 586 2.08 -15.00 16.62
C ILE A 586 1.37 -16.35 16.46
N THR A 587 2.11 -17.47 16.42
CA THR A 587 1.56 -18.81 16.14
C THR A 587 0.30 -19.17 16.95
N PRO A 588 0.18 -18.87 18.26
CA PRO A 588 -1.04 -19.20 19.02
C PRO A 588 -2.28 -18.43 18.55
N LEU A 589 -2.10 -17.17 18.10
CA LEU A 589 -3.18 -16.37 17.54
C LEU A 589 -3.59 -16.92 16.16
N MET A 590 -2.63 -17.45 15.41
CA MET A 590 -2.89 -18.03 14.10
C MET A 590 -3.62 -19.36 14.16
N ASN A 591 -3.24 -20.24 15.09
CA ASN A 591 -3.78 -21.60 15.15
C ASN A 591 -5.26 -21.66 15.55
N VAL A 592 -5.76 -20.65 16.28
CA VAL A 592 -7.15 -20.60 16.73
C VAL A 592 -8.11 -20.17 15.59
N MET A 593 -7.64 -19.37 14.64
CA MET A 593 -8.48 -18.76 13.61
C MET A 593 -9.15 -19.77 12.66
N PRO A 594 -8.44 -20.77 12.11
CA PRO A 594 -9.05 -21.77 11.23
C PRO A 594 -10.21 -22.53 11.90
N ASP A 595 -10.07 -22.88 13.18
CA ASP A 595 -11.11 -23.60 13.93
C ASP A 595 -12.37 -22.73 14.12
N ARG A 596 -12.19 -21.45 14.47
CA ARG A 596 -13.30 -20.51 14.62
C ARG A 596 -14.03 -20.27 13.30
N ILE A 597 -13.28 -20.09 12.21
CA ILE A 597 -13.84 -19.89 10.88
C ILE A 597 -14.59 -21.14 10.43
N ALA A 598 -14.03 -22.33 10.67
CA ALA A 598 -14.71 -23.60 10.38
C ALA A 598 -16.00 -23.75 11.19
N GLN A 599 -16.02 -23.31 12.46
CA GLN A 599 -17.24 -23.30 13.27
C GLN A 599 -18.28 -22.32 12.71
N ALA A 600 -17.88 -21.09 12.40
CA ALA A 600 -18.75 -20.09 11.78
C ALA A 600 -19.32 -20.58 10.43
N CYS A 601 -18.51 -21.29 9.63
CA CYS A 601 -18.95 -21.94 8.39
C CYS A 601 -20.03 -23.00 8.62
N ARG A 602 -19.89 -23.82 9.67
CA ARG A 602 -20.92 -24.80 10.05
C ARG A 602 -22.21 -24.11 10.49
N ASP A 603 -22.10 -23.07 11.32
CA ASP A 603 -23.26 -22.32 11.81
C ASP A 603 -24.01 -21.64 10.66
N ALA A 604 -23.29 -21.03 9.72
CA ALA A 604 -23.88 -20.46 8.51
C ALA A 604 -24.57 -21.53 7.64
N ALA A 605 -23.91 -22.68 7.42
CA ALA A 605 -24.44 -23.76 6.59
C ALA A 605 -25.79 -24.31 7.09
N ILE A 606 -25.97 -24.42 8.41
CA ILE A 606 -27.22 -24.89 9.03
C ILE A 606 -28.22 -23.75 9.31
N GLY A 607 -27.85 -22.49 9.06
CA GLY A 607 -28.71 -21.33 9.29
C GLY A 607 -28.82 -20.89 10.75
N ASN A 608 -27.82 -21.19 11.60
CA ASN A 608 -27.74 -20.73 12.99
C ASN A 608 -27.12 -19.33 13.07
N TRP A 609 -27.88 -18.32 12.67
CA TRP A 609 -27.41 -16.94 12.49
C TRP A 609 -26.91 -16.27 13.78
N ASP A 610 -27.54 -16.54 14.92
CA ASP A 610 -27.13 -15.94 16.20
C ASP A 610 -25.75 -16.46 16.64
N SER A 611 -25.50 -17.77 16.47
CA SER A 611 -24.19 -18.37 16.74
C SER A 611 -23.13 -17.88 15.76
N LEU A 612 -23.51 -17.72 14.47
CA LEU A 612 -22.63 -17.14 13.46
C LEU A 612 -22.21 -15.73 13.84
N ASP A 613 -23.16 -14.87 14.25
CA ASP A 613 -22.86 -13.48 14.61
C ASP A 613 -21.91 -13.40 15.80
N MET A 614 -22.11 -14.22 16.84
CA MET A 614 -21.17 -14.34 17.96
C MET A 614 -19.78 -14.82 17.52
N ALA A 615 -19.70 -15.81 16.64
CA ALA A 615 -18.45 -16.32 16.11
C ALA A 615 -17.73 -15.26 15.26
N LEU A 616 -18.46 -14.49 14.45
CA LEU A 616 -17.93 -13.40 13.65
C LEU A 616 -17.43 -12.24 14.51
N GLU A 617 -18.13 -11.87 15.59
CA GLU A 617 -17.60 -10.87 16.53
C GLU A 617 -16.27 -11.31 17.14
N GLN A 618 -16.14 -12.59 17.47
CA GLN A 618 -14.90 -13.12 18.03
C GLN A 618 -13.77 -13.16 16.98
N ILE A 619 -14.08 -13.60 15.76
CA ILE A 619 -13.17 -13.53 14.61
C ILE A 619 -12.73 -12.09 14.39
N ASP A 620 -13.63 -11.13 14.44
CA ASP A 620 -13.32 -9.72 14.18
C ASP A 620 -12.41 -9.11 15.26
N ARG A 621 -12.62 -9.50 16.53
CA ARG A 621 -11.75 -9.05 17.61
C ARG A 621 -10.34 -9.63 17.50
N GLU A 622 -10.21 -10.88 17.07
CA GLU A 622 -8.95 -11.65 17.09
C GLU A 622 -8.19 -11.62 15.74
N SER A 623 -8.85 -11.29 14.63
CA SER A 623 -8.30 -11.41 13.27
C SER A 623 -7.45 -10.23 12.79
N ALA A 624 -7.49 -9.08 13.46
CA ALA A 624 -6.83 -7.86 12.99
C ALA A 624 -5.32 -8.07 12.73
N LEU A 625 -4.63 -8.77 13.63
CA LEU A 625 -3.21 -9.10 13.45
C LEU A 625 -2.99 -10.13 12.31
N PRO A 626 -3.64 -11.32 12.31
CA PRO A 626 -3.63 -12.24 11.17
C PRO A 626 -3.81 -11.56 9.81
N LEU A 627 -4.78 -10.66 9.73
CA LEU A 627 -5.09 -9.87 8.54
C LEU A 627 -3.95 -8.97 8.12
N MET A 628 -3.44 -8.20 9.07
CA MET A 628 -2.36 -7.27 8.81
C MET A 628 -1.11 -8.04 8.34
N VAL A 629 -0.77 -9.15 8.98
CA VAL A 629 0.37 -10.00 8.58
C VAL A 629 0.15 -10.58 7.18
N ALA A 630 -1.03 -11.15 6.90
CA ALA A 630 -1.35 -11.71 5.58
C ALA A 630 -1.31 -10.63 4.48
N ARG A 631 -1.81 -9.42 4.76
CA ARG A 631 -1.77 -8.28 3.83
C ARG A 631 -0.35 -7.78 3.60
N LEU A 632 0.41 -7.52 4.67
CA LEU A 632 1.81 -7.10 4.57
C LEU A 632 2.63 -8.14 3.79
N HIS A 633 2.44 -9.43 4.09
CA HIS A 633 3.09 -10.49 3.34
C HIS A 633 2.65 -10.50 1.88
N GLY A 634 1.36 -10.42 1.56
CA GLY A 634 0.87 -10.40 0.18
C GLY A 634 1.43 -9.22 -0.63
N GLU A 635 1.56 -8.05 -0.01
CA GLU A 635 2.10 -6.84 -0.65
C GLU A 635 3.62 -6.89 -0.79
N LEU A 636 4.33 -7.39 0.22
CA LEU A 636 5.79 -7.36 0.27
C LEU A 636 6.45 -8.62 -0.29
N ASN A 637 5.77 -9.77 -0.37
CA ASN A 637 6.36 -11.07 -0.69
C ASN A 637 7.27 -11.07 -1.93
N PRO A 638 6.89 -10.42 -3.07
CA PRO A 638 7.78 -10.34 -4.22
C PRO A 638 9.13 -9.70 -3.92
N ALA A 639 9.17 -8.69 -3.03
CA ALA A 639 10.39 -8.04 -2.60
C ALA A 639 11.12 -8.85 -1.50
N LEU A 640 10.38 -9.40 -0.52
CA LEU A 640 10.95 -10.13 0.61
C LEU A 640 11.73 -11.39 0.18
N ASP A 641 11.32 -12.02 -0.92
CA ASP A 641 12.03 -13.19 -1.48
C ASP A 641 13.44 -12.84 -1.99
N THR A 642 13.69 -11.58 -2.34
CA THR A 642 15.00 -11.09 -2.80
C THR A 642 15.87 -10.53 -1.67
N LEU A 643 15.31 -10.33 -0.47
CA LEU A 643 16.05 -9.75 0.64
C LEU A 643 17.01 -10.77 1.26
N PRO A 644 18.24 -10.34 1.62
CA PRO A 644 19.23 -11.21 2.21
C PRO A 644 18.81 -11.65 3.62
N THR A 645 19.33 -12.81 4.04
CA THR A 645 19.13 -13.38 5.39
C THR A 645 20.41 -13.31 6.22
N GLY A 646 20.31 -13.63 7.51
CA GLY A 646 21.47 -13.70 8.40
C GLY A 646 22.14 -12.34 8.59
N LEU A 647 23.48 -12.32 8.64
CA LEU A 647 24.25 -11.10 8.89
C LEU A 647 24.02 -10.00 7.85
N VAL A 648 23.99 -10.33 6.56
CA VAL A 648 23.74 -9.33 5.50
C VAL A 648 22.32 -8.79 5.60
N GLY A 649 21.35 -9.64 5.94
CA GLY A 649 19.97 -9.23 6.24
C GLY A 649 19.91 -8.21 7.38
N LEU A 650 20.53 -8.53 8.51
CA LEU A 650 20.66 -7.60 9.64
C LEU A 650 21.25 -6.25 9.21
N LEU A 651 22.41 -6.28 8.54
CA LEU A 651 23.09 -5.05 8.12
C LEU A 651 22.20 -4.23 7.19
N SER A 652 21.50 -4.88 6.27
CA SER A 652 20.53 -4.27 5.34
C SER A 652 19.39 -3.57 6.08
N GLN A 653 18.95 -4.07 7.24
CA GLN A 653 17.91 -3.43 8.05
C GLN A 653 18.39 -2.21 8.83
N CYS A 654 19.68 -2.16 9.18
CA CYS A 654 20.25 -1.08 9.97
C CYS A 654 20.84 0.07 9.14
N VAL A 655 21.31 -0.18 7.91
CA VAL A 655 22.01 0.84 7.09
C VAL A 655 21.10 1.57 6.11
N TYR A 656 19.87 1.11 5.90
CA TYR A 656 18.91 1.78 5.03
C TYR A 656 17.72 2.32 5.83
N ALA A 657 17.51 3.63 5.73
CA ALA A 657 16.33 4.30 6.26
C ALA A 657 15.19 4.24 5.23
N PRO A 658 13.92 4.21 5.67
CA PRO A 658 12.80 4.37 4.75
C PRO A 658 12.85 5.76 4.09
N THR A 659 12.46 5.79 2.82
CA THR A 659 12.17 7.02 2.07
C THR A 659 10.66 7.28 2.08
N ASP A 660 10.23 8.50 1.72
CA ASP A 660 8.80 8.86 1.70
C ASP A 660 7.95 7.97 0.77
N ASP A 661 8.56 7.40 -0.27
CA ASP A 661 7.94 6.45 -1.21
C ASP A 661 8.01 4.99 -0.75
N SER A 662 8.60 4.70 0.41
CA SER A 662 8.68 3.33 0.95
C SER A 662 7.32 2.84 1.44
N ILE A 663 7.05 1.55 1.24
CA ILE A 663 5.85 0.89 1.74
C ILE A 663 5.86 0.97 3.28
N ALA A 664 4.74 1.44 3.84
CA ALA A 664 4.52 1.56 5.28
C ALA A 664 5.53 2.42 6.05
N ALA A 665 6.23 3.34 5.38
CA ALA A 665 7.10 4.32 6.06
C ALA A 665 6.33 5.11 7.13
N ASP A 666 5.14 5.61 6.78
CA ASP A 666 4.28 6.39 7.68
C ASP A 666 3.73 5.56 8.85
N GLN A 667 3.64 4.24 8.70
CA GLN A 667 3.11 3.33 9.72
C GLN A 667 4.21 2.66 10.55
N ARG A 668 5.48 2.99 10.30
CA ARG A 668 6.63 2.33 10.91
C ARG A 668 6.59 2.30 12.43
N ASP A 669 6.21 3.42 13.04
CA ASP A 669 6.11 3.52 14.51
C ASP A 669 5.00 2.60 15.07
N ASP A 670 3.83 2.58 14.44
CA ASP A 670 2.75 1.67 14.83
C ASP A 670 3.11 0.20 14.62
N LEU A 671 3.83 -0.14 13.55
CA LEU A 671 4.34 -1.49 13.32
C LEU A 671 5.35 -1.91 14.39
N ALA A 672 6.27 -1.02 14.77
CA ALA A 672 7.22 -1.28 15.85
C ALA A 672 6.49 -1.51 17.19
N LYS A 673 5.46 -0.72 17.49
CA LYS A 673 4.62 -0.88 18.68
C LYS A 673 3.90 -2.23 18.71
N ILE A 674 3.37 -2.67 17.57
CA ILE A 674 2.74 -3.99 17.43
C ILE A 674 3.76 -5.10 17.71
N CYS A 675 4.95 -5.02 17.12
CA CYS A 675 6.01 -6.01 17.33
C CYS A 675 6.40 -6.13 18.81
N LEU A 676 6.60 -5.00 19.49
CA LEU A 676 6.94 -4.98 20.91
C LEU A 676 5.83 -5.53 21.80
N ALA A 677 4.57 -5.17 21.53
CA ALA A 677 3.43 -5.69 22.27
C ALA A 677 3.26 -7.22 22.06
N LEU A 678 3.61 -7.74 20.88
CA LEU A 678 3.63 -9.19 20.63
C LEU A 678 4.72 -9.91 21.41
N MET A 679 5.93 -9.34 21.49
CA MET A 679 7.00 -9.88 22.33
C MET A 679 6.62 -9.88 23.81
N GLU A 680 5.95 -8.82 24.26
CA GLU A 680 5.43 -8.73 25.63
C GLU A 680 4.33 -9.77 25.88
N ALA A 681 3.42 -9.97 24.94
CA ALA A 681 2.42 -11.04 25.02
C ALA A 681 3.08 -12.43 25.09
N ALA A 682 4.13 -12.69 24.31
CA ALA A 682 4.89 -13.93 24.37
C ALA A 682 5.61 -14.10 25.72
N HIS A 683 6.16 -13.03 26.27
CA HIS A 683 6.76 -13.02 27.60
C HIS A 683 5.71 -13.31 28.69
N ALA A 684 4.60 -12.58 28.70
CA ALA A 684 3.49 -12.76 29.65
C ALA A 684 2.94 -14.19 29.63
N ARG A 685 2.81 -14.78 28.42
CA ARG A 685 2.43 -16.19 28.26
C ARG A 685 3.42 -17.15 28.92
N ARG A 686 4.73 -16.95 28.73
CA ARG A 686 5.78 -17.77 29.38
C ARG A 686 5.81 -17.61 30.90
N SER A 687 5.45 -16.42 31.40
CA SER A 687 5.41 -16.09 32.82
C SER A 687 4.06 -16.39 33.49
N ASN A 688 3.07 -16.92 32.74
CA ASN A 688 1.68 -17.11 33.19
C ASN A 688 0.99 -15.83 33.72
N ASP A 689 1.32 -14.66 33.17
CA ASP A 689 0.65 -13.39 33.50
C ASP A 689 -0.52 -13.13 32.55
N SER A 690 -1.70 -13.66 32.91
CA SER A 690 -2.91 -13.54 32.09
C SER A 690 -3.39 -12.09 31.91
N ARG A 691 -3.12 -11.21 32.88
CA ARG A 691 -3.54 -9.80 32.80
C ARG A 691 -2.69 -9.07 31.77
N GLN A 692 -1.37 -9.17 31.90
CA GLN A 692 -0.43 -8.55 30.96
C GLN A 692 -0.62 -9.10 29.55
N LEU A 693 -0.90 -10.41 29.42
CA LEU A 693 -1.23 -11.03 28.13
C LEU A 693 -2.48 -10.40 27.50
N ALA A 694 -3.56 -10.21 28.27
CA ALA A 694 -4.79 -9.62 27.77
C ALA A 694 -4.60 -8.14 27.37
N GLU A 695 -3.88 -7.36 28.19
CA GLU A 695 -3.55 -5.96 27.90
C GLU A 695 -2.74 -5.82 26.60
N ALA A 696 -1.69 -6.64 26.44
CA ALA A 696 -0.85 -6.64 25.24
C ALA A 696 -1.61 -7.07 23.97
N LEU A 697 -2.44 -8.12 24.03
CA LEU A 697 -3.22 -8.57 22.88
C LEU A 697 -4.32 -7.57 22.48
N SER A 698 -4.96 -6.92 23.46
CA SER A 698 -5.93 -5.84 23.20
C SER A 698 -5.28 -4.65 22.49
N TYR A 699 -4.08 -4.28 22.93
CA TYR A 699 -3.27 -3.23 22.29
C TYR A 699 -2.94 -3.60 20.84
N VAL A 700 -2.42 -4.82 20.60
CA VAL A 700 -2.09 -5.32 19.27
C VAL A 700 -3.31 -5.26 18.34
N GLY A 701 -4.46 -5.74 18.79
CA GLY A 701 -5.69 -5.72 17.98
C GLY A 701 -6.11 -4.31 17.60
N THR A 702 -5.95 -3.34 18.50
CA THR A 702 -6.29 -1.93 18.25
C THR A 702 -5.34 -1.29 17.24
N LYS A 703 -4.02 -1.47 17.40
CA LYS A 703 -3.02 -0.93 16.48
C LYS A 703 -3.06 -1.59 15.10
N ALA A 704 -3.25 -2.91 15.04
CA ALA A 704 -3.38 -3.62 13.77
C ALA A 704 -4.60 -3.12 12.97
N ARG A 705 -5.73 -2.83 13.63
CA ARG A 705 -6.89 -2.19 12.98
C ARG A 705 -6.57 -0.80 12.45
N ALA A 706 -5.84 0.02 13.21
CA ALA A 706 -5.44 1.36 12.77
C ALA A 706 -4.55 1.30 11.52
N VAL A 707 -3.58 0.39 11.49
CA VAL A 707 -2.71 0.17 10.32
C VAL A 707 -3.52 -0.31 9.11
N LEU A 708 -4.46 -1.24 9.29
CA LEU A 708 -5.35 -1.71 8.22
C LEU A 708 -6.27 -0.59 7.69
N ALA A 709 -6.77 0.29 8.56
CA ALA A 709 -7.66 1.38 8.21
C ALA A 709 -6.93 2.48 7.44
N ALA A 710 -5.76 2.91 7.90
CA ALA A 710 -4.95 3.94 7.23
C ALA A 710 -4.67 3.57 5.76
N ARG A 711 -4.43 2.29 5.49
CA ARG A 711 -4.12 1.79 4.15
C ARG A 711 -5.33 1.54 3.26
N SER A 712 -6.54 1.65 3.80
CA SER A 712 -7.78 1.55 3.03
C SER A 712 -8.28 2.91 2.56
N GLY A 713 -7.76 4.02 3.11
CA GLY A 713 -8.06 5.38 2.65
C GLY A 713 -7.14 5.90 1.55
N ASP A 714 -5.97 5.28 1.36
CA ASP A 714 -4.99 5.60 0.31
C ASP A 714 -5.32 4.95 -1.06
N GLN A 715 -6.42 4.20 -1.16
CA GLN A 715 -6.88 3.47 -2.35
C GLN A 715 -8.32 3.85 -2.67
#